data_AF-A0A5N6AL03-F1
#
_entry.id   AF-A0A5N6AL03-F1
#
_cell.length_a   1.000
_cell.length_b   1.000
_cell.length_c   1.000
_cell.angle_alpha   90.00
_cell.angle_beta   90.00
_cell.angle_gamma   90.00
#
_symmetry.space_group_name_H-M   'P 1'
#
loop_
_entity.id
_entity.type
_entity.pdbx_description
1 polymer ?
#
loop_
_entity_poly.entity_id
_entity_poly.type
_entity_poly.pdbx_seq_one_letter_code
_entity_poly.pdbx_strand_id
1 'polypeptide(L)'
;MPSSDISPSDARRAAPALAIDQAEAVLVEHYPRLVRLGYLILPPSLGRHRRVLGAHAVAQRALPRGRSAEETPPVLPAQRAGGTAPAPAPATDAGYALLRLRVVRAALAAQRPVRFAGREFGWPPRAPLPLSLPRVWGLRLFPRAGEPEEVALDQRLGALSATARAAYALRRIDELSPAEIRLLLAGAGEPEQRIEAAMAAADAVESEAPLVDPCALQARPTDLLRRRQRTRTALVGAVAVAVVGCGFAVFPDGWGPDGAAAPPYSENAAAQAALDPASLRRMPADAWRQAARTDFSVWPARGSALDDTGLLRRALAVWARPGDEVRVSATPGTQTGPPPGPAQLLFAGEVGGISVVLLHDGLRLVRYAEPTGAREGEVVLDLARVDGAGLSGASAVVVQRGDGNTRYLLAPWVTEAASADLLVPGRPAAELPVDEHGVSGPLHSARQDGACTEVPALHLTADGAAGSGGAESGGPLLLADLGELTPALLTRGAPGVAGDGGSVAATREAWGPLACQLASIGGAGVRSVNAWEFAEQSLPEDGGTARWVCGRAETWRGTGARVWTQFLDPSHEEDDGAVKTAAAEDVPSCGERQPAVLSGMLWRSQDAGWFLLAAGSEEVVEIAAGGAVTGRGEGRTVALPAEEGAQARLTATLADGGELAMLGD
;
A
#
# COMPACT_ATOMS: atom_id res chain seq x y z
N MET A 1 64.41 3.57 3.43
CA MET A 1 63.86 2.24 3.72
C MET A 1 63.84 2.04 5.23
N PRO A 2 62.65 1.86 5.79
CA PRO A 2 62.38 0.68 6.59
C PRO A 2 61.25 -0.14 5.95
N SER A 3 61.43 -1.45 5.97
CA SER A 3 60.43 -2.46 5.61
C SER A 3 59.35 -2.45 6.69
N SER A 4 58.09 -2.28 6.30
CA SER A 4 56.95 -2.56 7.16
C SER A 4 56.23 -3.76 6.55
N ASP A 5 56.66 -4.94 6.96
CA ASP A 5 55.97 -6.21 6.73
C ASP A 5 54.56 -6.12 7.30
N ILE A 6 53.56 -6.10 6.42
CA ILE A 6 52.17 -6.32 6.81
C ILE A 6 51.98 -7.84 6.83
N SER A 7 52.05 -8.41 8.03
CA SER A 7 51.75 -9.82 8.28
C SER A 7 50.27 -10.11 7.91
N PRO A 8 49.90 -11.31 7.40
CA PRO A 8 48.55 -11.63 6.92
C PRO A 8 47.44 -11.63 7.99
N SER A 9 47.78 -11.21 9.22
CA SER A 9 46.98 -11.36 10.43
C SER A 9 46.11 -10.14 10.75
N ASP A 10 46.34 -8.98 10.11
CA ASP A 10 45.60 -7.72 10.39
C ASP A 10 44.38 -7.49 9.49
N ALA A 11 44.05 -8.41 8.58
CA ALA A 11 42.97 -8.28 7.60
C ALA A 11 41.59 -8.79 8.07
N ARG A 12 41.33 -8.90 9.38
CA ARG A 12 40.02 -9.35 9.92
C ARG A 12 39.34 -8.29 10.79
N ARG A 13 39.07 -7.11 10.25
CA ARG A 13 37.96 -6.28 10.74
C ARG A 13 36.79 -6.40 9.77
N ALA A 14 35.75 -7.08 10.22
CA ALA A 14 34.50 -7.22 9.49
C ALA A 14 33.90 -5.82 9.24
N ALA A 15 33.70 -5.47 7.97
CA ALA A 15 32.84 -4.35 7.60
C ALA A 15 31.40 -4.68 8.06
N PRO A 16 30.65 -3.72 8.61
CA PRO A 16 29.28 -3.96 9.04
C PRO A 16 28.44 -4.44 7.86
N ALA A 17 27.61 -5.46 8.10
CA ALA A 17 26.67 -5.95 7.11
C ALA A 17 25.76 -4.80 6.67
N LEU A 18 25.78 -4.46 5.38
CA LEU A 18 24.92 -3.41 4.84
C LEU A 18 23.46 -3.85 5.00
N ALA A 19 22.64 -3.04 5.68
CA ALA A 19 21.21 -3.28 5.78
C ALA A 19 20.58 -3.32 4.37
N ILE A 20 19.56 -4.15 4.17
CA ILE A 20 18.94 -4.34 2.84
C ILE A 20 18.44 -3.01 2.28
N ASP A 21 17.77 -2.21 3.11
CA ASP A 21 17.23 -0.91 2.73
C ASP A 21 18.33 0.08 2.30
N GLN A 22 19.50 0.02 2.94
CA GLN A 22 20.68 0.81 2.56
C GLN A 22 21.31 0.31 1.26
N ALA A 23 21.29 -1.01 0.99
CA ALA A 23 21.72 -1.59 -0.29
C ALA A 23 20.82 -1.16 -1.45
N GLU A 24 19.51 -1.08 -1.19
CA GLU A 24 18.52 -0.65 -2.18
C GLU A 24 18.68 0.84 -2.52
N ALA A 25 18.86 1.70 -1.52
CA ALA A 25 19.10 3.13 -1.75
C ALA A 25 20.36 3.36 -2.61
N VAL A 26 21.47 2.70 -2.29
CA VAL A 26 22.74 2.79 -3.04
C VAL A 26 22.62 2.19 -4.45
N LEU A 27 21.84 1.11 -4.61
CA LEU A 27 21.57 0.54 -5.93
C LEU A 27 20.82 1.56 -6.80
N VAL A 28 19.77 2.19 -6.27
CA VAL A 28 18.96 3.18 -7.01
C VAL A 28 19.81 4.38 -7.42
N GLU A 29 20.61 4.92 -6.49
CA GLU A 29 21.50 6.06 -6.74
C GLU A 29 22.53 5.78 -7.84
N HIS A 30 23.15 4.60 -7.83
CA HIS A 30 24.20 4.25 -8.79
C HIS A 30 23.75 3.27 -9.88
N TYR A 31 22.44 3.11 -10.09
CA TYR A 31 21.90 2.12 -11.02
C TYR A 31 22.45 2.26 -12.45
N PRO A 32 22.45 3.48 -13.07
CA PRO A 32 22.98 3.63 -14.43
C PRO A 32 24.46 3.26 -14.53
N ARG A 33 25.24 3.57 -13.49
CA ARG A 33 26.68 3.28 -13.40
C ARG A 33 26.93 1.77 -13.36
N LEU A 34 26.19 1.05 -12.52
CA LEU A 34 26.27 -0.41 -12.38
C LEU A 34 25.81 -1.15 -13.66
N VAL A 35 24.74 -0.70 -14.31
CA VAL A 35 24.29 -1.28 -15.58
C VAL A 35 25.34 -1.04 -16.67
N ARG A 36 25.96 0.15 -16.72
CA ARG A 36 27.04 0.44 -17.69
C ARG A 36 28.27 -0.44 -17.49
N LEU A 37 28.68 -0.68 -16.24
CA LEU A 37 29.71 -1.67 -15.90
C LEU A 37 29.35 -3.07 -16.43
N GLY A 38 28.14 -3.55 -16.14
CA GLY A 38 27.67 -4.85 -16.63
C GLY A 38 27.65 -4.96 -18.17
N TYR A 39 27.18 -3.91 -18.86
CA TYR A 39 27.09 -3.88 -20.32
C TYR A 39 28.46 -4.01 -21.00
N LEU A 40 29.47 -3.29 -20.52
CA LEU A 40 30.83 -3.33 -21.09
C LEU A 40 31.52 -4.69 -20.85
N ILE A 41 31.25 -5.34 -19.71
CA ILE A 41 31.90 -6.60 -19.36
C ILE A 41 31.27 -7.78 -20.11
N LEU A 42 29.94 -7.79 -20.25
CA LEU A 42 29.20 -8.89 -20.88
C LEU A 42 29.66 -9.19 -22.32
N PRO A 43 29.50 -10.45 -22.79
CA PRO A 43 30.10 -10.88 -24.04
C PRO A 43 29.49 -10.17 -25.26
N PRO A 44 30.33 -9.67 -26.20
CA PRO A 44 29.85 -8.95 -27.37
C PRO A 44 28.97 -9.81 -28.28
N SER A 45 29.20 -11.13 -28.28
CA SER A 45 28.48 -12.15 -29.04
C SER A 45 26.98 -12.25 -28.71
N LEU A 46 26.52 -11.69 -27.59
CA LEU A 46 25.08 -11.62 -27.26
C LEU A 46 24.30 -10.71 -28.20
N GLY A 47 24.99 -9.82 -28.91
CA GLY A 47 24.38 -8.69 -29.61
C GLY A 47 23.86 -7.63 -28.64
N ARG A 48 23.77 -6.39 -29.13
CA ARG A 48 23.51 -5.20 -28.31
C ARG A 48 22.28 -5.32 -27.42
N HIS A 49 21.15 -5.77 -27.98
CA HIS A 49 19.89 -5.88 -27.26
C HIS A 49 19.96 -6.87 -26.08
N ARG A 50 20.49 -8.09 -26.27
CA ARG A 50 20.60 -9.07 -25.17
C ARG A 50 21.65 -8.65 -24.14
N ARG A 51 22.71 -7.95 -24.58
CA ARG A 51 23.74 -7.43 -23.68
C ARG A 51 23.19 -6.36 -22.73
N VAL A 52 22.36 -5.44 -23.24
CA VAL A 52 21.64 -4.45 -22.42
C VAL A 52 20.70 -5.12 -21.42
N LEU A 53 19.87 -6.06 -21.87
CA LEU A 53 18.96 -6.80 -20.98
C LEU A 53 19.73 -7.60 -19.91
N GLY A 54 20.84 -8.23 -20.29
CA GLY A 54 21.72 -8.94 -19.36
C GLY A 54 22.36 -8.00 -18.34
N ALA A 55 22.75 -6.79 -18.74
CA ALA A 55 23.35 -5.79 -17.85
C ALA A 55 22.38 -5.34 -16.77
N HIS A 56 21.12 -5.06 -17.12
CA HIS A 56 20.07 -4.76 -16.15
C HIS A 56 19.82 -5.93 -15.20
N ALA A 57 19.76 -7.16 -15.72
CA ALA A 57 19.56 -8.34 -14.89
C ALA A 57 20.72 -8.57 -13.90
N VAL A 58 21.96 -8.31 -14.31
CA VAL A 58 23.14 -8.40 -13.44
C VAL A 58 23.10 -7.33 -12.34
N ALA A 59 22.78 -6.08 -12.68
CA ALA A 59 22.68 -4.99 -11.70
C ALA A 59 21.56 -5.25 -10.67
N GLN A 60 20.36 -5.65 -11.11
CA GLN A 60 19.22 -5.93 -10.23
C GLN A 60 19.46 -7.13 -9.29
N ARG A 61 20.27 -8.11 -9.73
CA ARG A 61 20.63 -9.28 -8.90
C ARG A 61 21.79 -9.04 -7.95
N ALA A 62 22.41 -7.85 -7.96
CA ALA A 62 23.52 -7.52 -7.07
C ALA A 62 23.06 -7.30 -5.61
N LEU A 63 21.76 -7.05 -5.37
CA LEU A 63 21.19 -6.90 -4.03
C LEU A 63 21.38 -8.18 -3.19
N PRO A 64 21.79 -8.04 -1.91
CA PRO A 64 21.90 -9.18 -1.00
C PRO A 64 20.52 -9.82 -0.76
N ARG A 65 20.42 -11.15 -0.94
CA ARG A 65 19.23 -11.93 -0.58
C ARG A 65 19.45 -12.60 0.79
N GLY A 66 18.81 -12.09 1.84
CA GLY A 66 18.75 -12.72 3.17
C GLY A 66 20.12 -13.00 3.82
N ARG A 67 20.12 -13.66 4.99
CA ARG A 67 21.32 -13.99 5.79
C ARG A 67 22.31 -14.89 5.04
N SER A 68 23.07 -14.32 4.11
CA SER A 68 24.35 -14.84 3.66
C SER A 68 25.42 -14.05 4.40
N ALA A 69 25.87 -14.60 5.52
CA ALA A 69 27.06 -14.14 6.21
C ALA A 69 28.29 -14.37 5.31
N GLU A 70 29.29 -13.50 5.47
CA GLU A 70 30.62 -13.54 4.84
C GLU A 70 30.67 -13.26 3.33
N GLU A 71 30.45 -12.00 2.94
CA GLU A 71 31.07 -11.48 1.72
C GLU A 71 31.65 -10.10 1.99
N THR A 72 32.86 -10.08 2.57
CA THR A 72 33.62 -8.84 2.78
C THR A 72 34.30 -8.45 1.47
N PRO A 73 33.98 -7.29 0.87
CA PRO A 73 34.74 -6.78 -0.26
C PRO A 73 36.18 -6.50 0.22
N PRO A 74 37.22 -6.65 -0.63
CA PRO A 74 38.56 -6.21 -0.26
C PRO A 74 38.49 -4.72 0.09
N VAL A 75 38.99 -4.35 1.28
CA VAL A 75 39.01 -2.95 1.74
C VAL A 75 39.89 -2.17 0.77
N LEU A 76 39.27 -1.48 -0.17
CA LEU A 76 39.96 -0.51 -1.02
C LEU A 76 40.23 0.73 -0.16
N PRO A 77 41.46 1.30 -0.16
CA PRO A 77 41.73 2.54 0.55
C PRO A 77 40.78 3.64 0.06
N ALA A 78 40.15 4.36 0.98
CA ALA A 78 39.24 5.46 0.67
C ALA A 78 39.88 6.45 -0.31
N GLN A 79 39.08 6.96 -1.27
CA GLN A 79 39.50 8.01 -2.19
C GLN A 79 40.06 9.20 -1.39
N ARG A 80 41.36 9.48 -1.55
CA ARG A 80 42.00 10.65 -0.95
C ARG A 80 41.54 11.91 -1.68
N ALA A 81 40.53 12.59 -1.14
CA ALA A 81 40.61 14.04 -1.08
C ALA A 81 41.72 14.39 -0.07
N GLY A 82 42.59 15.34 -0.42
CA GLY A 82 43.90 15.52 0.21
C GLY A 82 43.94 15.62 1.74
N GLY A 83 44.89 14.87 2.32
CA GLY A 83 45.69 15.28 3.48
C GLY A 83 45.02 15.43 4.85
N THR A 84 44.69 14.34 5.53
CA THR A 84 45.01 14.03 6.96
C THR A 84 44.49 12.61 7.30
N ALA A 85 44.87 12.04 8.46
CA ALA A 85 44.67 10.64 8.89
C ALA A 85 43.27 10.02 8.65
N PRO A 86 43.14 8.67 8.54
CA PRO A 86 41.97 8.04 7.93
C PRO A 86 40.73 8.10 8.84
N ALA A 87 39.74 8.90 8.43
CA ALA A 87 38.36 8.77 8.88
C ALA A 87 37.70 7.54 8.22
N PRO A 88 36.76 6.84 8.87
CA PRO A 88 35.99 5.79 8.22
C PRO A 88 35.23 6.38 7.02
N ALA A 89 35.35 5.73 5.85
CA ALA A 89 34.63 6.14 4.65
C ALA A 89 33.11 6.14 4.93
N PRO A 90 32.35 7.09 4.37
CA PRO A 90 30.90 7.12 4.53
C PRO A 90 30.30 5.76 4.10
N ALA A 91 29.29 5.28 4.82
CA ALA A 91 28.67 3.97 4.60
C ALA A 91 28.15 3.79 3.15
N THR A 92 27.81 4.89 2.47
CA THR A 92 27.40 4.97 1.07
C THR A 92 28.49 4.46 0.10
N ASP A 93 29.75 4.80 0.33
CA ASP A 93 30.89 4.34 -0.49
C ASP A 93 31.13 2.83 -0.34
N ALA A 94 30.97 2.31 0.89
CA ALA A 94 31.14 0.89 1.17
C ALA A 94 30.04 0.04 0.50
N GLY A 95 28.78 0.53 0.52
CA GLY A 95 27.66 -0.11 -0.16
C GLY A 95 27.88 -0.19 -1.68
N TYR A 96 28.35 0.90 -2.29
CA TYR A 96 28.60 0.94 -3.73
C TYR A 96 29.74 0.00 -4.13
N ALA A 97 30.83 -0.02 -3.35
CA ALA A 97 31.97 -0.92 -3.57
C ALA A 97 31.55 -2.40 -3.55
N LEU A 98 30.64 -2.80 -2.65
CA LEU A 98 30.09 -4.15 -2.60
C LEU A 98 29.25 -4.49 -3.84
N LEU A 99 28.31 -3.61 -4.21
CA LEU A 99 27.46 -3.82 -5.39
C LEU A 99 28.30 -3.90 -6.68
N ARG A 100 29.32 -3.06 -6.81
CA ARG A 100 30.27 -3.08 -7.90
C ARG A 100 30.98 -4.41 -8.03
N LEU A 101 31.55 -4.93 -6.93
CA LEU A 101 32.23 -6.23 -6.92
C LEU A 101 31.29 -7.35 -7.40
N ARG A 102 30.05 -7.35 -6.92
CA ARG A 102 29.04 -8.36 -7.32
C ARG A 102 28.67 -8.28 -8.79
N VAL A 103 28.48 -7.07 -9.32
CA VAL A 103 28.20 -6.85 -10.75
C VAL A 103 29.36 -7.36 -11.61
N VAL A 104 30.60 -6.99 -11.28
CA VAL A 104 31.80 -7.42 -12.03
C VAL A 104 31.92 -8.94 -11.99
N ARG A 105 31.79 -9.55 -10.80
CA ARG A 105 31.88 -11.01 -10.64
C ARG A 105 30.81 -11.74 -11.44
N ALA A 106 29.56 -11.29 -11.39
CA ALA A 106 28.46 -11.91 -12.13
C ALA A 106 28.64 -11.75 -13.66
N ALA A 107 29.10 -10.59 -14.13
CA ALA A 107 29.33 -10.35 -15.56
C ALA A 107 30.52 -11.16 -16.13
N LEU A 108 31.58 -11.35 -15.33
CA LEU A 108 32.70 -12.24 -15.67
C LEU A 108 32.28 -13.72 -15.65
N ALA A 109 31.49 -14.13 -14.65
CA ALA A 109 30.98 -15.50 -14.54
C ALA A 109 30.07 -15.90 -15.72
N ALA A 110 29.31 -14.95 -16.30
CA ALA A 110 28.46 -15.18 -17.47
C ALA A 110 29.23 -15.62 -18.73
N GLN A 111 30.56 -15.54 -18.72
CA GLN A 111 31.45 -15.89 -19.83
C GLN A 111 32.30 -17.14 -19.55
N ARG A 112 32.16 -17.76 -18.38
CA ARG A 112 32.89 -18.99 -18.04
C ARG A 112 32.22 -20.20 -18.70
N PRO A 113 33.00 -21.14 -19.29
CA PRO A 113 32.44 -22.37 -19.83
C PRO A 113 31.82 -23.20 -18.70
N VAL A 114 30.67 -23.82 -18.99
CA VAL A 114 30.02 -24.70 -18.01
C VAL A 114 30.80 -26.01 -17.97
N ARG A 115 31.34 -26.34 -16.79
CA ARG A 115 31.97 -27.63 -16.53
C ARG A 115 30.93 -28.57 -15.93
N PHE A 116 30.66 -29.68 -16.61
CA PHE A 116 29.81 -30.74 -16.09
C PHE A 116 30.58 -32.06 -16.18
N ALA A 117 30.72 -32.77 -15.05
CA ALA A 117 31.46 -34.03 -14.94
C ALA A 117 32.89 -33.99 -15.53
N GLY A 118 33.66 -32.91 -15.25
CA GLY A 118 35.05 -32.77 -15.70
C GLY A 118 35.24 -32.44 -17.19
N ARG A 119 34.17 -32.35 -17.98
CA ARG A 119 34.20 -31.93 -19.39
C ARG A 119 33.72 -30.49 -19.55
N GLU A 120 34.45 -29.73 -20.35
CA GLU A 120 34.06 -28.37 -20.75
C GLU A 120 33.03 -28.45 -21.88
N PHE A 121 31.80 -28.03 -21.59
CA PHE A 121 30.75 -27.98 -22.59
C PHE A 121 30.75 -26.58 -23.22
N GLY A 122 31.03 -26.52 -24.53
CA GLY A 122 30.94 -25.31 -25.37
C GLY A 122 29.49 -24.87 -25.64
N TRP A 123 28.61 -24.95 -24.64
CA TRP A 123 27.28 -24.36 -24.75
C TRP A 123 27.43 -22.85 -24.91
N PRO A 124 26.59 -22.19 -25.73
CA PRO A 124 26.64 -20.73 -25.85
C PRO A 124 26.53 -20.13 -24.45
N PRO A 125 27.32 -19.08 -24.13
CA PRO A 125 27.36 -18.51 -22.79
C PRO A 125 25.94 -18.28 -22.34
N ARG A 126 25.55 -18.94 -21.25
CA ARG A 126 24.29 -18.67 -20.56
C ARG A 126 24.46 -17.30 -19.93
N ALA A 127 24.36 -16.24 -20.75
CA ALA A 127 23.89 -14.96 -20.24
C ALA A 127 22.67 -15.29 -19.37
N PRO A 128 22.55 -14.69 -18.18
CA PRO A 128 21.42 -14.97 -17.29
C PRO A 128 20.16 -14.90 -18.15
N LEU A 129 19.55 -16.07 -18.40
CA LEU A 129 18.43 -16.19 -19.32
C LEU A 129 17.38 -15.16 -18.88
N PRO A 130 16.83 -14.34 -19.80
CA PRO A 130 15.92 -13.26 -19.46
C PRO A 130 14.53 -13.86 -19.17
N LEU A 131 14.43 -14.64 -18.11
CA LEU A 131 13.17 -15.16 -17.58
C LEU A 131 12.58 -14.25 -16.50
N SER A 132 13.29 -13.19 -16.11
CA SER A 132 12.88 -12.30 -15.03
C SER A 132 13.15 -10.83 -15.33
N LEU A 133 12.96 -10.39 -16.57
CA LEU A 133 12.94 -8.96 -16.88
C LEU A 133 11.48 -8.52 -17.02
N PRO A 134 11.10 -7.36 -16.47
CA PRO A 134 9.76 -6.82 -16.64
C PRO A 134 9.48 -6.65 -18.13
N ARG A 135 8.54 -7.47 -18.64
CA ARG A 135 8.03 -7.33 -20.00
C ARG A 135 6.89 -6.34 -19.93
N VAL A 136 7.04 -5.18 -20.57
CA VAL A 136 5.89 -4.30 -20.81
C VAL A 136 5.07 -4.92 -21.92
N TRP A 137 3.87 -5.38 -21.60
CA TRP A 137 2.99 -6.00 -22.58
C TRP A 137 2.63 -4.98 -23.67
N GLY A 138 2.79 -5.34 -24.95
CA GLY A 138 2.53 -4.44 -26.09
C GLY A 138 3.68 -3.50 -26.51
N LEU A 139 4.75 -3.39 -25.72
CA LEU A 139 5.92 -2.57 -26.04
C LEU A 139 7.22 -3.38 -26.03
N ARG A 140 8.12 -3.06 -26.98
CA ARG A 140 9.47 -3.61 -27.03
C ARG A 140 10.48 -2.48 -26.87
N LEU A 141 11.30 -2.59 -25.82
CA LEU A 141 12.40 -1.65 -25.56
C LEU A 141 13.59 -2.01 -26.45
N PHE A 142 14.08 -1.04 -27.22
CA PHE A 142 15.29 -1.17 -28.04
C PHE A 142 16.37 -0.22 -27.54
N PRO A 143 17.64 -0.63 -27.49
CA PRO A 143 18.71 0.30 -27.20
C PRO A 143 18.77 1.39 -28.29
N ARG A 144 19.04 2.65 -27.89
CA ARG A 144 19.26 3.76 -28.83
C ARG A 144 20.36 3.41 -29.84
N ALA A 145 20.27 3.87 -31.09
CA ALA A 145 21.40 3.81 -32.02
C ALA A 145 22.61 4.57 -31.42
N GLY A 146 23.79 3.97 -31.44
CA GLY A 146 24.98 4.60 -30.87
C GLY A 146 25.59 5.53 -31.91
N GLU A 147 26.19 6.62 -31.47
CA GLU A 147 26.94 7.52 -32.36
C GLU A 147 28.14 6.74 -32.97
N PRO A 148 28.66 7.15 -34.13
CA PRO A 148 29.74 6.42 -34.81
C PRO A 148 30.97 6.15 -33.93
N GLU A 149 31.34 7.11 -33.09
CA GLU A 149 32.46 7.00 -32.15
C GLU A 149 32.19 6.00 -31.02
N GLU A 150 30.95 5.93 -30.50
CA GLU A 150 30.53 4.93 -29.51
C GLU A 150 30.59 3.52 -30.09
N VAL A 151 30.16 3.36 -31.35
CA VAL A 151 30.18 2.07 -32.05
C VAL A 151 31.62 1.63 -32.30
N ALA A 152 32.51 2.53 -32.72
CA ALA A 152 33.93 2.24 -32.90
C ALA A 152 34.60 1.83 -31.58
N LEU A 153 34.24 2.47 -30.47
CA LEU A 153 34.72 2.07 -29.14
C LEU A 153 34.17 0.69 -28.70
N ASP A 154 32.86 0.43 -28.86
CA ASP A 154 32.26 -0.89 -28.52
C ASP A 154 32.90 -2.03 -29.33
N GLN A 155 33.27 -1.78 -30.59
CA GLN A 155 33.98 -2.75 -31.44
C GLN A 155 35.41 -3.02 -30.95
N ARG A 156 36.19 -1.98 -30.62
CA ARG A 156 37.53 -2.13 -30.05
C ARG A 156 37.50 -2.88 -28.72
N LEU A 157 36.55 -2.54 -27.84
CA LEU A 157 36.37 -3.25 -26.57
C LEU A 157 35.94 -4.70 -26.79
N GLY A 158 35.11 -4.97 -27.81
CA GLY A 158 34.68 -6.32 -28.18
C GLY A 158 35.82 -7.28 -28.54
N ALA A 159 36.98 -6.77 -28.97
CA ALA A 159 38.17 -7.57 -29.24
C ALA A 159 38.98 -7.93 -27.98
N LEU A 160 38.75 -7.24 -26.87
CA LEU A 160 39.43 -7.50 -25.60
C LEU A 160 38.86 -8.74 -24.89
N SER A 161 39.66 -9.31 -23.98
CA SER A 161 39.16 -10.35 -23.06
C SER A 161 38.12 -9.78 -22.08
N ALA A 162 37.31 -10.65 -21.46
CA ALA A 162 36.31 -10.23 -20.48
C ALA A 162 36.92 -9.45 -19.31
N THR A 163 38.07 -9.94 -18.80
CA THR A 163 38.82 -9.31 -17.70
C THR A 163 39.41 -7.97 -18.14
N ALA A 164 39.89 -7.84 -19.39
CA ALA A 164 40.39 -6.57 -19.93
C ALA A 164 39.27 -5.54 -20.11
N ARG A 165 38.08 -5.94 -20.55
CA ARG A 165 36.90 -5.05 -20.57
C ARG A 165 36.48 -4.62 -19.17
N ALA A 166 36.58 -5.50 -18.17
CA ALA A 166 36.32 -5.14 -16.78
C ALA A 166 37.34 -4.13 -16.25
N ALA A 167 38.64 -4.32 -16.52
CA ALA A 167 39.68 -3.36 -16.16
C ALA A 167 39.45 -2.00 -16.83
N TYR A 168 39.15 -1.98 -18.13
CA TYR A 168 38.81 -0.76 -18.87
C TYR A 168 37.58 -0.05 -18.27
N ALA A 169 36.51 -0.80 -18.00
CA ALA A 169 35.26 -0.24 -17.48
C ALA A 169 35.43 0.34 -16.06
N LEU A 170 36.15 -0.34 -15.17
CA LEU A 170 36.44 0.15 -13.81
C LEU A 170 37.30 1.42 -13.83
N ARG A 171 38.26 1.51 -14.76
CA ARG A 171 39.07 2.72 -14.94
C ARG A 171 38.25 3.88 -15.53
N ARG A 172 37.40 3.62 -16.53
CA ARG A 172 36.68 4.66 -17.28
C ARG A 172 35.40 5.14 -16.59
N ILE A 173 34.70 4.27 -15.88
CA ILE A 173 33.44 4.59 -15.19
C ILE A 173 33.71 5.00 -13.75
N ASP A 174 34.61 4.29 -13.06
CA ASP A 174 34.84 4.45 -11.63
C ASP A 174 36.15 5.16 -11.28
N GLU A 175 36.97 5.48 -12.27
CA GLU A 175 38.24 6.20 -12.11
C GLU A 175 39.16 5.53 -11.08
N LEU A 176 39.06 4.20 -10.96
CA LEU A 176 39.85 3.44 -10.02
C LEU A 176 41.32 3.43 -10.42
N SER A 177 42.19 3.51 -9.41
CA SER A 177 43.62 3.36 -9.59
C SER A 177 43.99 1.93 -10.03
N PRO A 178 45.16 1.74 -10.68
CA PRO A 178 45.63 0.42 -11.07
C PRO A 178 45.68 -0.59 -9.92
N ALA A 179 45.97 -0.15 -8.69
CA ALA A 179 45.99 -1.02 -7.51
C ALA A 179 44.58 -1.48 -7.11
N GLU A 180 43.59 -0.59 -7.16
CA GLU A 180 42.20 -0.90 -6.81
C GLU A 180 41.55 -1.83 -7.84
N ILE A 181 41.86 -1.65 -9.12
CA ILE A 181 41.39 -2.54 -10.20
C ILE A 181 41.92 -3.96 -9.98
N ARG A 182 43.22 -4.12 -9.66
CA ARG A 182 43.80 -5.44 -9.34
C ARG A 182 43.08 -6.11 -8.18
N LEU A 183 42.89 -5.39 -7.07
CA LEU A 183 42.19 -5.91 -5.89
C LEU A 183 40.75 -6.33 -6.19
N LEU A 184 40.02 -5.54 -6.98
CA LEU A 184 38.64 -5.86 -7.34
C LEU A 184 38.55 -7.09 -8.25
N LEU A 185 39.42 -7.19 -9.27
CA LEU A 185 39.46 -8.34 -10.18
C LEU A 185 39.88 -9.62 -9.45
N ALA A 186 40.83 -9.52 -8.51
CA ALA A 186 41.20 -10.63 -7.63
C ALA A 186 40.00 -11.05 -6.76
N GLY A 187 39.28 -10.09 -6.17
CA GLY A 187 38.03 -10.34 -5.43
C GLY A 187 36.90 -10.94 -6.29
N ALA A 188 36.90 -10.69 -7.60
CA ALA A 188 36.00 -11.32 -8.57
C ALA A 188 36.43 -12.75 -8.95
N GLY A 189 37.57 -13.23 -8.44
CA GLY A 189 38.09 -14.57 -8.66
C GLY A 189 38.85 -14.74 -9.97
N GLU A 190 39.51 -13.69 -10.46
CA GLU A 190 40.41 -13.76 -11.61
C GLU A 190 41.86 -14.02 -11.16
N PRO A 191 42.62 -14.88 -11.87
CA PRO A 191 44.00 -15.19 -11.49
C PRO A 191 44.96 -14.06 -11.88
N GLU A 192 46.02 -13.87 -11.10
CA GLU A 192 46.98 -12.76 -11.24
C GLU A 192 47.56 -12.62 -12.65
N GLN A 193 47.92 -13.73 -13.31
CA GLN A 193 48.47 -13.67 -14.67
C GLN A 193 47.47 -13.10 -15.68
N ARG A 194 46.17 -13.34 -15.47
CA ARG A 194 45.10 -12.80 -16.33
C ARG A 194 44.80 -11.35 -15.99
N ILE A 195 44.95 -10.94 -14.73
CA ILE A 195 44.80 -9.55 -14.30
C ILE A 195 45.88 -8.68 -14.95
N GLU A 196 47.15 -9.09 -14.88
CA GLU A 196 48.27 -8.36 -15.50
C GLU A 196 48.08 -8.20 -17.02
N ALA A 197 47.77 -9.30 -17.72
CA ALA A 197 47.49 -9.25 -19.16
C ALA A 197 46.26 -8.38 -19.50
N ALA A 198 45.23 -8.43 -18.66
CA ALA A 198 44.01 -7.64 -18.84
C ALA A 198 44.24 -6.14 -18.66
N MET A 199 45.06 -5.77 -17.69
CA MET A 199 45.41 -4.37 -17.44
C MET A 199 46.22 -3.78 -18.60
N ALA A 200 47.26 -4.47 -19.06
CA ALA A 200 48.04 -4.02 -20.21
C ALA A 200 47.18 -3.87 -21.49
N ALA A 201 46.25 -4.81 -21.72
CA ALA A 201 45.32 -4.75 -22.84
C ALA A 201 44.27 -3.63 -22.70
N ALA A 202 43.84 -3.31 -21.49
CA ALA A 202 42.96 -2.17 -21.22
C ALA A 202 43.70 -0.84 -21.43
N ASP A 203 44.97 -0.76 -21.02
CA ASP A 203 45.82 0.43 -21.18
C ASP A 203 46.07 0.78 -22.64
N ALA A 204 46.16 -0.22 -23.52
CA ALA A 204 46.29 -0.02 -24.96
C ALA A 204 45.03 0.59 -25.64
N VAL A 205 43.89 0.66 -24.94
CA VAL A 205 42.67 1.30 -25.46
C VAL A 205 42.55 2.69 -24.87
N GLU A 206 43.16 3.67 -25.53
CA GLU A 206 42.92 5.09 -25.28
C GLU A 206 41.75 5.60 -26.14
N SER A 207 40.81 6.29 -25.51
CA SER A 207 39.63 6.83 -26.18
C SER A 207 38.92 7.87 -25.32
N GLU A 208 38.70 9.06 -25.89
CA GLU A 208 37.84 10.08 -25.28
C GLU A 208 36.35 9.91 -25.65
N ALA A 209 36.04 9.05 -26.62
CA ALA A 209 34.68 8.79 -27.07
C ALA A 209 33.71 8.47 -25.92
N PRO A 210 32.44 8.91 -26.03
CA PRO A 210 31.44 8.64 -25.01
C PRO A 210 31.17 7.12 -24.85
N LEU A 211 30.82 6.71 -23.64
CA LEU A 211 30.40 5.33 -23.36
C LEU A 211 28.92 5.15 -23.70
N VAL A 212 28.58 4.02 -24.32
CA VAL A 212 27.19 3.63 -24.58
C VAL A 212 26.39 3.67 -23.28
N ASP A 213 25.26 4.37 -23.30
CA ASP A 213 24.31 4.38 -22.20
C ASP A 213 23.26 3.25 -22.35
N PRO A 214 23.36 2.14 -21.58
CA PRO A 214 22.40 1.04 -21.68
C PRO A 214 21.01 1.42 -21.13
N CYS A 215 20.90 2.48 -20.33
CA CYS A 215 19.63 2.93 -19.75
C CYS A 215 18.80 3.79 -20.74
N ALA A 216 19.42 4.32 -21.81
CA ALA A 216 18.74 5.06 -22.86
C ALA A 216 18.03 4.11 -23.85
N LEU A 217 16.78 3.72 -23.52
CA LEU A 217 15.97 2.79 -24.30
C LEU A 217 14.84 3.51 -25.06
N GLN A 218 14.62 3.11 -26.30
CA GLN A 218 13.47 3.54 -27.10
C GLN A 218 12.35 2.50 -27.02
N ALA A 219 11.16 2.90 -26.61
CA ALA A 219 9.97 2.06 -26.72
C ALA A 219 9.48 2.03 -28.18
N ARG A 220 9.30 0.83 -28.72
CA ARG A 220 8.68 0.61 -30.04
C ARG A 220 7.51 -0.35 -29.88
N PRO A 221 6.46 -0.25 -30.71
CA PRO A 221 5.40 -1.25 -30.73
C PRO A 221 5.99 -2.63 -31.05
N THR A 222 5.49 -3.66 -30.38
CA THR A 222 5.78 -5.04 -30.77
C THR A 222 5.25 -5.29 -32.18
N ASP A 223 5.99 -5.99 -33.03
CA ASP A 223 5.60 -6.30 -34.42
C ASP A 223 4.17 -6.91 -34.47
N LEU A 224 3.20 -6.05 -34.79
CA LEU A 224 1.77 -6.36 -34.78
C LEU A 224 1.40 -7.35 -35.90
N LEU A 225 2.18 -7.36 -36.99
CA LEU A 225 1.97 -8.24 -38.14
C LEU A 225 2.41 -9.68 -37.83
N ARG A 226 3.52 -9.86 -37.09
CA ARG A 226 3.94 -11.18 -36.60
C ARG A 226 2.99 -11.80 -35.57
N ARG A 227 2.29 -10.99 -34.77
CA ARG A 227 1.29 -11.48 -33.79
C ARG A 227 0.09 -12.12 -34.50
N ARG A 228 -0.36 -11.55 -35.61
CA ARG A 228 -1.47 -12.07 -36.43
C ARG A 228 -1.10 -13.33 -37.23
N GLN A 229 0.19 -13.52 -37.54
CA GLN A 229 0.68 -14.72 -38.22
C GLN A 229 0.98 -15.89 -37.26
N ARG A 230 1.48 -15.62 -36.04
CA ARG A 230 1.79 -16.68 -35.06
C ARG A 230 0.58 -17.30 -34.35
N THR A 231 -0.53 -16.56 -34.22
CA THR A 231 -1.79 -17.13 -33.72
C THR A 231 -2.37 -18.17 -34.68
N ARG A 232 -2.09 -18.06 -35.99
CA ARG A 232 -2.52 -19.04 -37.00
C ARG A 232 -1.66 -20.31 -37.04
N THR A 233 -0.39 -20.26 -36.60
CA THR A 233 0.51 -21.43 -36.60
C THR A 233 0.50 -22.21 -35.27
N ALA A 234 0.07 -21.60 -34.16
CA ALA A 234 -0.01 -22.27 -32.85
C ALA A 234 -1.10 -23.36 -32.80
N LEU A 235 -2.14 -23.24 -33.62
CA LEU A 235 -3.26 -24.18 -33.67
C LEU A 235 -2.90 -25.52 -34.34
N VAL A 236 -1.84 -25.55 -35.15
CA VAL A 236 -1.37 -26.77 -35.83
C VAL A 236 -0.31 -27.52 -34.99
N GLY A 237 0.42 -26.82 -34.12
CA GLY A 237 1.44 -27.43 -33.24
C GLY A 237 0.89 -28.15 -32.00
N ALA A 238 -0.30 -27.77 -31.53
CA ALA A 238 -0.90 -28.34 -30.32
C ALA A 238 -1.38 -29.79 -30.49
N VAL A 239 -1.75 -30.19 -31.71
CA VAL A 239 -2.23 -31.55 -32.01
C VAL A 239 -1.09 -32.58 -32.06
N ALA A 240 0.13 -32.17 -32.42
CA ALA A 240 1.27 -33.07 -32.54
C ALA A 240 1.96 -33.37 -31.19
N VAL A 241 1.93 -32.44 -30.23
CA VAL A 241 2.56 -32.63 -28.91
C VAL A 241 1.70 -33.49 -27.97
N ALA A 242 0.37 -33.47 -28.15
CA ALA A 242 -0.57 -34.28 -27.36
C ALA A 242 -0.39 -35.80 -27.58
N VAL A 243 0.20 -36.22 -28.71
CA VAL A 243 0.37 -37.65 -29.05
C VAL A 243 1.72 -38.22 -28.60
N VAL A 244 2.72 -37.38 -28.31
CA VAL A 244 4.08 -37.84 -27.91
C VAL A 244 4.34 -37.69 -26.41
N GLY A 245 3.52 -36.91 -25.69
CA GLY A 245 3.69 -36.64 -24.24
C GLY A 245 3.43 -37.81 -23.29
N CYS A 246 2.81 -38.91 -23.73
CA CYS A 246 2.52 -40.05 -22.85
C CYS A 246 3.71 -41.01 -22.61
N GLY A 247 4.91 -40.72 -23.15
CA GLY A 247 6.00 -41.71 -23.21
C GLY A 247 7.18 -41.54 -22.24
N PHE A 248 7.33 -40.42 -21.53
CA PHE A 248 8.54 -40.19 -20.72
C PHE A 248 8.25 -39.63 -19.33
N ALA A 249 7.91 -40.52 -18.41
CA ALA A 249 8.01 -40.28 -16.97
C ALA A 249 8.95 -41.34 -16.34
N VAL A 250 10.26 -41.03 -16.32
CA VAL A 250 11.25 -41.70 -15.47
C VAL A 250 12.24 -40.63 -14.96
N PHE A 251 12.01 -40.16 -13.72
CA PHE A 251 12.89 -39.59 -12.67
C PHE A 251 14.00 -38.55 -13.01
N PRO A 252 14.29 -37.54 -12.14
CA PRO A 252 14.55 -37.73 -10.70
C PRO A 252 13.89 -36.74 -9.71
N ASP A 253 13.55 -37.30 -8.55
CA ASP A 253 13.49 -36.76 -7.19
C ASP A 253 13.28 -35.26 -6.99
N GLY A 254 12.04 -34.91 -6.69
CA GLY A 254 11.75 -33.69 -5.97
C GLY A 254 10.25 -33.44 -5.79
N TRP A 255 9.74 -33.85 -4.63
CA TRP A 255 8.52 -33.35 -3.96
C TRP A 255 7.20 -33.98 -4.46
N GLY A 256 6.77 -35.04 -3.78
CA GLY A 256 5.46 -35.67 -3.93
C GLY A 256 4.32 -34.86 -3.30
N PRO A 257 3.09 -35.41 -3.29
CA PRO A 257 1.85 -34.74 -2.82
C PRO A 257 1.86 -34.28 -1.34
N ASP A 258 2.89 -34.66 -0.58
CA ASP A 258 3.13 -34.22 0.80
C ASP A 258 4.30 -33.21 0.93
N GLY A 259 4.70 -32.54 -0.16
CA GLY A 259 5.72 -31.48 -0.18
C GLY A 259 5.17 -30.08 0.10
N ALA A 260 6.01 -29.13 0.52
CA ALA A 260 5.58 -27.80 1.02
C ALA A 260 4.95 -26.84 -0.03
N ALA A 261 4.65 -27.32 -1.23
CA ALA A 261 3.79 -26.68 -2.22
C ALA A 261 2.72 -27.70 -2.63
N ALA A 262 1.65 -27.76 -1.82
CA ALA A 262 0.46 -28.59 -1.99
C ALA A 262 -0.23 -28.34 -3.35
N PRO A 263 -1.18 -29.20 -3.80
CA PRO A 263 -1.71 -29.16 -5.16
C PRO A 263 -2.45 -27.85 -5.48
N PRO A 264 -2.72 -27.53 -6.77
CA PRO A 264 -3.49 -26.35 -7.16
C PRO A 264 -4.79 -26.27 -6.34
N TYR A 265 -5.17 -25.08 -5.88
CA TYR A 265 -6.29 -24.83 -4.93
C TYR A 265 -7.53 -25.73 -5.14
N SER A 266 -7.87 -26.09 -6.39
CA SER A 266 -8.97 -27.02 -6.74
C SER A 266 -8.84 -28.47 -6.25
N GLU A 267 -7.68 -28.94 -5.81
CA GLU A 267 -7.46 -30.31 -5.32
C GLU A 267 -7.26 -30.37 -3.79
N ASN A 268 -7.31 -29.21 -3.12
CA ASN A 268 -7.33 -29.15 -1.66
C ASN A 268 -8.76 -29.43 -1.15
N ALA A 269 -8.91 -30.39 -0.24
CA ALA A 269 -10.24 -30.78 0.28
C ALA A 269 -10.99 -29.63 0.97
N ALA A 270 -10.30 -28.75 1.70
CA ALA A 270 -10.91 -27.58 2.33
C ALA A 270 -11.37 -26.55 1.29
N ALA A 271 -10.60 -26.38 0.22
CA ALA A 271 -10.98 -25.52 -0.90
C ALA A 271 -12.16 -26.09 -1.72
N GLN A 272 -12.24 -27.41 -1.89
CA GLN A 272 -13.39 -28.06 -2.51
C GLN A 272 -14.65 -27.93 -1.65
N ALA A 273 -14.53 -28.14 -0.33
CA ALA A 273 -15.62 -27.94 0.62
C ALA A 273 -16.08 -26.48 0.66
N ALA A 274 -15.16 -25.52 0.49
CA ALA A 274 -15.51 -24.11 0.41
C ALA A 274 -16.38 -23.74 -0.80
N LEU A 275 -16.39 -24.56 -1.86
CA LEU A 275 -17.22 -24.37 -3.05
C LEU A 275 -18.55 -25.13 -3.01
N ASP A 276 -18.77 -25.95 -1.98
CA ASP A 276 -19.99 -26.72 -1.80
C ASP A 276 -21.03 -25.93 -1.00
N PRO A 277 -22.20 -25.57 -1.60
CA PRO A 277 -23.28 -24.89 -0.88
C PRO A 277 -23.78 -25.66 0.34
N ALA A 278 -23.71 -27.00 0.35
CA ALA A 278 -24.14 -27.81 1.49
C ALA A 278 -23.19 -27.69 2.69
N SER A 279 -21.96 -27.25 2.47
CA SER A 279 -20.96 -27.02 3.50
C SER A 279 -21.06 -25.63 4.15
N LEU A 280 -21.94 -24.74 3.64
CA LEU A 280 -22.15 -23.41 4.23
C LEU A 280 -22.66 -23.51 5.67
N ARG A 281 -22.00 -22.79 6.58
CA ARG A 281 -22.40 -22.73 7.98
C ARG A 281 -23.62 -21.82 8.14
N ARG A 282 -24.65 -22.29 8.84
CA ARG A 282 -25.84 -21.50 9.20
C ARG A 282 -25.92 -21.43 10.72
N MET A 283 -25.95 -20.23 11.29
CA MET A 283 -26.09 -20.07 12.73
C MET A 283 -27.58 -20.19 13.12
N PRO A 284 -27.89 -20.82 14.29
CA PRO A 284 -29.23 -20.80 14.85
C PRO A 284 -29.77 -19.38 15.04
N ALA A 285 -31.09 -19.21 14.88
CA ALA A 285 -31.77 -17.91 14.95
C ALA A 285 -31.53 -17.14 16.27
N ASP A 286 -31.35 -17.87 17.36
CA ASP A 286 -31.19 -17.37 18.73
C ASP A 286 -29.74 -17.44 19.24
N ALA A 287 -28.78 -17.85 18.41
CA ALA A 287 -27.37 -18.03 18.82
C ALA A 287 -26.77 -16.74 19.42
N TRP A 288 -27.10 -15.58 18.85
CA TRP A 288 -26.64 -14.27 19.32
C TRP A 288 -27.11 -13.93 20.75
N ARG A 289 -28.23 -14.50 21.22
CA ARG A 289 -28.75 -14.21 22.57
C ARG A 289 -27.92 -14.83 23.68
N GLN A 290 -27.21 -15.92 23.36
CA GLN A 290 -26.41 -16.69 24.32
C GLN A 290 -24.91 -16.48 24.12
N ALA A 291 -24.51 -15.90 22.98
CA ALA A 291 -23.12 -15.68 22.66
C ALA A 291 -22.51 -14.56 23.53
N ALA A 292 -21.26 -14.77 23.95
CA ALA A 292 -20.48 -13.72 24.62
C ALA A 292 -19.95 -12.65 23.64
N ARG A 293 -19.99 -12.91 22.32
CA ARG A 293 -19.62 -11.94 21.28
C ARG A 293 -20.84 -11.52 20.50
N THR A 294 -20.87 -10.24 20.14
CA THR A 294 -21.93 -9.62 19.34
C THR A 294 -21.31 -9.13 18.02
N ASP A 295 -21.14 -10.05 17.07
CA ASP A 295 -20.47 -9.81 15.78
C ASP A 295 -21.09 -10.67 14.66
N PHE A 296 -20.54 -10.63 13.44
CA PHE A 296 -21.04 -11.40 12.29
C PHE A 296 -21.02 -12.93 12.49
N SER A 297 -20.18 -13.45 13.38
CA SER A 297 -20.09 -14.90 13.62
C SER A 297 -21.34 -15.50 14.26
N VAL A 298 -22.22 -14.67 14.85
CA VAL A 298 -23.46 -15.10 15.51
C VAL A 298 -24.71 -14.66 14.76
N TRP A 299 -24.54 -14.07 13.58
CA TRP A 299 -25.65 -13.72 12.70
C TRP A 299 -26.34 -14.98 12.13
N PRO A 300 -27.67 -15.10 12.27
CA PRO A 300 -28.41 -16.17 11.64
C PRO A 300 -28.52 -15.96 10.13
N ALA A 301 -28.65 -17.05 9.39
CA ALA A 301 -28.92 -17.00 7.96
C ALA A 301 -30.37 -16.53 7.72
N ARG A 302 -30.58 -15.48 6.91
CA ARG A 302 -31.90 -14.93 6.59
C ARG A 302 -32.12 -14.73 5.09
N GLY A 303 -33.37 -14.54 4.68
CA GLY A 303 -33.74 -14.27 3.28
C GLY A 303 -34.53 -15.40 2.62
N SER A 304 -35.12 -15.10 1.47
CA SER A 304 -36.05 -15.97 0.75
C SER A 304 -35.39 -17.05 -0.11
N ALA A 305 -34.09 -16.94 -0.39
CA ALA A 305 -33.34 -17.82 -1.30
C ALA A 305 -32.27 -18.66 -0.58
N LEU A 306 -32.46 -18.92 0.73
CA LEU A 306 -31.51 -19.71 1.53
C LEU A 306 -31.29 -21.14 0.99
N ASP A 307 -32.28 -21.71 0.32
CA ASP A 307 -32.22 -23.08 -0.21
C ASP A 307 -32.02 -23.13 -1.74
N ASP A 308 -31.81 -21.97 -2.39
CA ASP A 308 -31.43 -21.91 -3.79
C ASP A 308 -29.96 -22.30 -3.97
N THR A 309 -29.73 -23.61 -4.05
CA THR A 309 -28.40 -24.18 -4.26
C THR A 309 -27.76 -23.73 -5.58
N GLY A 310 -28.55 -23.29 -6.57
CA GLY A 310 -28.05 -22.75 -7.82
C GLY A 310 -27.39 -21.39 -7.62
N LEU A 311 -28.11 -20.47 -6.96
CA LEU A 311 -27.60 -19.15 -6.59
C LEU A 311 -26.37 -19.25 -5.68
N LEU A 312 -26.44 -20.06 -4.62
CA LEU A 312 -25.34 -20.23 -3.68
C LEU A 312 -24.08 -20.81 -4.36
N ARG A 313 -24.25 -21.77 -5.28
CA ARG A 313 -23.13 -22.32 -6.06
C ARG A 313 -22.49 -21.28 -6.97
N ARG A 314 -23.28 -20.42 -7.62
CA ARG A 314 -22.77 -19.31 -8.43
C ARG A 314 -21.98 -18.31 -7.58
N ALA A 315 -22.53 -17.90 -6.44
CA ALA A 315 -21.86 -16.97 -5.53
C ALA A 315 -20.49 -17.50 -5.06
N LEU A 316 -20.43 -18.77 -4.64
CA LEU A 316 -19.17 -19.42 -4.21
C LEU A 316 -18.17 -19.56 -5.37
N ALA A 317 -18.65 -19.92 -6.57
CA ALA A 317 -17.80 -20.02 -7.76
C ALA A 317 -17.20 -18.67 -8.14
N VAL A 318 -18.01 -17.60 -8.14
CA VAL A 318 -17.59 -16.23 -8.46
C VAL A 318 -16.62 -15.70 -7.42
N TRP A 319 -16.86 -15.95 -6.12
CA TRP A 319 -15.90 -15.57 -5.09
C TRP A 319 -14.56 -16.29 -5.27
N ALA A 320 -14.58 -17.58 -5.60
CA ALA A 320 -13.34 -18.33 -5.76
C ALA A 320 -12.56 -17.94 -7.01
N ARG A 321 -13.25 -17.66 -8.12
CA ARG A 321 -12.68 -17.30 -9.43
C ARG A 321 -13.64 -16.35 -10.17
N PRO A 322 -13.56 -15.04 -9.92
CA PRO A 322 -14.39 -14.08 -10.63
C PRO A 322 -14.02 -14.06 -12.12
N GLY A 323 -15.04 -14.07 -12.99
CA GLY A 323 -14.86 -13.93 -14.43
C GLY A 323 -14.57 -12.48 -14.83
N ASP A 324 -14.15 -12.26 -16.07
CA ASP A 324 -13.79 -10.92 -16.58
C ASP A 324 -14.97 -9.92 -16.59
N GLU A 325 -16.21 -10.43 -16.59
CA GLU A 325 -17.45 -9.62 -16.56
C GLU A 325 -17.93 -9.34 -15.13
N VAL A 326 -17.27 -9.88 -14.10
CA VAL A 326 -17.61 -9.65 -12.69
C VAL A 326 -16.88 -8.43 -12.18
N ARG A 327 -17.61 -7.44 -11.68
CA ARG A 327 -17.02 -6.31 -10.99
C ARG A 327 -16.62 -6.71 -9.58
N VAL A 328 -15.32 -6.77 -9.35
CA VAL A 328 -14.76 -7.04 -8.02
C VAL A 328 -14.41 -5.71 -7.34
N SER A 329 -14.95 -5.48 -6.16
CA SER A 329 -14.55 -4.36 -5.29
C SER A 329 -14.06 -4.90 -3.95
N ALA A 330 -13.13 -4.19 -3.33
CA ALA A 330 -12.62 -4.59 -2.02
C ALA A 330 -12.26 -3.37 -1.17
N THR A 331 -12.74 -3.37 0.08
CA THR A 331 -12.28 -2.40 1.09
C THR A 331 -10.75 -2.46 1.19
N PRO A 332 -10.02 -1.33 1.26
CA PRO A 332 -8.57 -1.34 1.31
C PRO A 332 -7.98 -2.28 2.37
N GLY A 333 -6.98 -3.08 1.99
CA GLY A 333 -6.34 -4.10 2.84
C GLY A 333 -7.17 -5.37 3.09
N THR A 334 -8.27 -5.56 2.35
CA THR A 334 -9.00 -6.83 2.31
C THR A 334 -8.33 -7.79 1.35
N GLN A 335 -8.15 -9.04 1.74
CA GLN A 335 -7.69 -10.08 0.81
C GLN A 335 -8.79 -10.39 -0.20
N THR A 336 -8.45 -10.42 -1.50
CA THR A 336 -9.40 -10.73 -2.60
C THR A 336 -9.34 -12.18 -3.08
N GLY A 337 -8.52 -13.01 -2.41
CA GLY A 337 -8.38 -14.42 -2.73
C GLY A 337 -9.64 -15.23 -2.42
N PRO A 338 -9.66 -16.51 -2.86
CA PRO A 338 -10.80 -17.40 -2.68
C PRO A 338 -11.14 -17.65 -1.19
N PRO A 339 -12.31 -18.25 -0.89
CA PRO A 339 -12.66 -18.60 0.49
C PRO A 339 -11.63 -19.58 1.08
N PRO A 340 -11.10 -19.34 2.30
CA PRO A 340 -10.13 -20.24 2.91
C PRO A 340 -10.72 -21.60 3.35
N GLY A 341 -12.05 -21.69 3.41
CA GLY A 341 -12.82 -22.85 3.85
C GLY A 341 -14.33 -22.56 3.78
N PRO A 342 -15.19 -23.44 4.30
CA PRO A 342 -16.63 -23.23 4.28
C PRO A 342 -17.06 -21.95 5.03
N ALA A 343 -17.63 -21.01 4.29
CA ALA A 343 -18.11 -19.74 4.82
C ALA A 343 -19.43 -19.89 5.58
N GLN A 344 -19.74 -18.90 6.42
CA GLN A 344 -21.05 -18.74 7.04
C GLN A 344 -21.96 -17.99 6.08
N LEU A 345 -23.19 -18.49 5.90
CA LEU A 345 -24.24 -17.80 5.17
C LEU A 345 -24.96 -16.82 6.10
N LEU A 346 -24.93 -15.54 5.75
CA LEU A 346 -25.64 -14.48 6.48
C LEU A 346 -26.98 -14.15 5.82
N PHE A 347 -26.99 -14.10 4.48
CA PHE A 347 -28.19 -13.77 3.72
C PHE A 347 -28.20 -14.39 2.34
N ALA A 348 -29.37 -14.82 1.87
CA ALA A 348 -29.63 -15.08 0.46
C ALA A 348 -31.08 -14.72 0.11
N GLY A 349 -31.29 -13.83 -0.86
CA GLY A 349 -32.62 -13.39 -1.25
C GLY A 349 -32.62 -12.33 -2.33
N GLU A 350 -33.81 -11.98 -2.82
CA GLU A 350 -33.99 -10.86 -3.77
C GLU A 350 -34.21 -9.54 -3.01
N VAL A 351 -33.45 -8.50 -3.38
CA VAL A 351 -33.58 -7.15 -2.83
C VAL A 351 -33.60 -6.16 -3.99
N GLY A 352 -34.71 -5.45 -4.21
CA GLY A 352 -34.78 -4.40 -5.22
C GLY A 352 -34.48 -4.88 -6.65
N GLY A 353 -34.89 -6.09 -7.03
CA GLY A 353 -34.70 -6.65 -8.37
C GLY A 353 -33.35 -7.31 -8.65
N ILE A 354 -32.50 -7.43 -7.62
CA ILE A 354 -31.23 -8.17 -7.67
C ILE A 354 -31.24 -9.34 -6.68
N SER A 355 -30.62 -10.46 -7.04
CA SER A 355 -30.37 -11.60 -6.15
C SER A 355 -29.06 -11.35 -5.40
N VAL A 356 -29.10 -11.39 -4.08
CA VAL A 356 -27.97 -11.07 -3.20
C VAL A 356 -27.63 -12.27 -2.33
N VAL A 357 -26.34 -12.55 -2.17
CA VAL A 357 -25.81 -13.50 -1.19
C VAL A 357 -24.75 -12.81 -0.33
N LEU A 358 -24.91 -12.83 0.99
CA LEU A 358 -23.91 -12.37 1.95
C LEU A 358 -23.27 -13.55 2.67
N LEU A 359 -21.95 -13.59 2.63
CA LEU A 359 -21.12 -14.62 3.23
C LEU A 359 -20.11 -14.00 4.20
N HIS A 360 -19.71 -14.77 5.21
CA HIS A 360 -18.68 -14.38 6.17
C HIS A 360 -17.69 -15.55 6.40
N ASP A 361 -16.40 -15.31 6.20
CA ASP A 361 -15.37 -16.34 6.42
C ASP A 361 -14.69 -16.29 7.79
N GLY A 362 -15.06 -15.33 8.64
CA GLY A 362 -14.42 -15.08 9.93
C GLY A 362 -13.55 -13.82 9.96
N LEU A 363 -13.16 -13.29 8.79
CA LEU A 363 -12.36 -12.06 8.66
C LEU A 363 -13.00 -11.06 7.69
N ARG A 364 -13.72 -11.55 6.68
CA ARG A 364 -14.27 -10.77 5.57
C ARG A 364 -15.76 -11.01 5.43
N LEU A 365 -16.49 -9.95 5.14
CA LEU A 365 -17.79 -10.03 4.48
C LEU A 365 -17.60 -10.12 2.98
N VAL A 366 -18.43 -10.92 2.33
CA VAL A 366 -18.48 -11.04 0.88
C VAL A 366 -19.92 -10.89 0.43
N ARG A 367 -20.17 -9.90 -0.43
CA ARG A 367 -21.46 -9.68 -1.08
C ARG A 367 -21.36 -10.08 -2.54
N TYR A 368 -22.13 -11.09 -2.91
CA TYR A 368 -22.41 -11.42 -4.30
C TYR A 368 -23.76 -10.81 -4.68
N ALA A 369 -23.84 -10.15 -5.84
CA ALA A 369 -25.08 -9.62 -6.37
C ALA A 369 -25.17 -9.86 -7.89
N GLU A 370 -26.32 -10.36 -8.35
CA GLU A 370 -26.64 -10.53 -9.77
C GLU A 370 -28.06 -10.01 -10.07
N PRO A 371 -28.34 -9.52 -11.29
CA PRO A 371 -29.70 -9.16 -11.69
C PRO A 371 -30.65 -10.36 -11.61
N THR A 372 -31.87 -10.15 -11.11
CA THR A 372 -32.89 -11.21 -11.11
C THR A 372 -33.56 -11.32 -12.47
N GLY A 373 -33.67 -12.55 -13.00
CA GLY A 373 -34.35 -12.87 -14.26
C GLY A 373 -33.52 -12.56 -15.50
N ALA A 374 -34.18 -12.27 -16.63
CA ALA A 374 -33.51 -11.92 -17.89
C ALA A 374 -33.13 -10.43 -17.99
N ARG A 375 -32.96 -9.75 -16.85
CA ARG A 375 -32.58 -8.33 -16.82
C ARG A 375 -31.09 -8.19 -17.09
N GLU A 376 -30.74 -7.24 -17.94
CA GLU A 376 -29.35 -6.82 -18.11
C GLU A 376 -28.87 -6.11 -16.85
N GLY A 377 -27.64 -6.39 -16.43
CA GLY A 377 -27.00 -5.74 -15.30
C GLY A 377 -25.69 -6.41 -14.92
N GLU A 378 -24.87 -5.69 -14.17
CA GLU A 378 -23.52 -6.12 -13.79
C GLU A 378 -23.58 -7.12 -12.62
N VAL A 379 -22.78 -8.19 -12.71
CA VAL A 379 -22.55 -9.10 -11.58
C VAL A 379 -21.44 -8.51 -10.72
N VAL A 380 -21.70 -8.37 -9.42
CA VAL A 380 -20.79 -7.70 -8.49
C VAL A 380 -20.35 -8.67 -7.38
N LEU A 381 -19.07 -8.60 -7.04
CA LEU A 381 -18.46 -9.24 -5.90
C LEU A 381 -17.75 -8.18 -5.05
N ASP A 382 -18.35 -7.82 -3.92
CA ASP A 382 -17.77 -6.88 -2.97
C ASP A 382 -17.16 -7.64 -1.79
N LEU A 383 -15.92 -7.31 -1.42
CA LEU A 383 -15.25 -7.88 -0.24
C LEU A 383 -14.94 -6.78 0.77
N ALA A 384 -15.42 -6.92 2.01
CA ALA A 384 -15.11 -5.97 3.07
C ALA A 384 -14.41 -6.66 4.23
N ARG A 385 -13.35 -6.02 4.71
CA ARG A 385 -12.66 -6.37 5.94
C ARG A 385 -13.54 -6.01 7.13
N VAL A 386 -13.75 -6.96 8.05
CA VAL A 386 -14.59 -6.79 9.24
C VAL A 386 -13.99 -7.47 10.49
N ASP A 387 -12.70 -7.78 10.47
CA ASP A 387 -12.02 -8.33 11.64
C ASP A 387 -12.08 -7.35 12.81
N GLY A 388 -12.41 -7.88 13.99
CA GLY A 388 -12.59 -7.08 15.20
C GLY A 388 -13.89 -6.26 15.22
N ALA A 389 -14.84 -6.50 14.30
CA ALA A 389 -16.17 -5.89 14.39
C ALA A 389 -16.86 -6.30 15.70
N GLY A 390 -17.17 -5.31 16.53
CA GLY A 390 -18.03 -5.46 17.71
C GLY A 390 -19.50 -5.20 17.38
N LEU A 391 -20.29 -4.87 18.40
CA LEU A 391 -21.74 -4.68 18.26
C LEU A 391 -22.04 -3.57 17.26
N SER A 392 -21.36 -2.43 17.37
CA SER A 392 -21.56 -1.27 16.51
C SER A 392 -21.20 -1.55 15.04
N GLY A 393 -19.99 -2.08 14.81
CA GLY A 393 -19.48 -2.38 13.48
C GLY A 393 -20.19 -3.54 12.77
N ALA A 394 -20.88 -4.41 13.52
CA ALA A 394 -21.63 -5.54 12.99
C ALA A 394 -23.15 -5.32 13.02
N SER A 395 -23.65 -4.09 13.18
CA SER A 395 -25.09 -3.81 13.29
C SER A 395 -25.82 -3.66 11.95
N ALA A 396 -25.11 -3.37 10.86
CA ALA A 396 -25.72 -3.20 9.53
C ALA A 396 -24.74 -3.54 8.40
N VAL A 397 -25.26 -4.10 7.30
CA VAL A 397 -24.50 -4.42 6.08
C VAL A 397 -25.29 -4.00 4.86
N VAL A 398 -24.65 -3.30 3.92
CA VAL A 398 -25.24 -2.93 2.63
C VAL A 398 -25.56 -4.19 1.83
N VAL A 399 -26.83 -4.37 1.49
CA VAL A 399 -27.29 -5.45 0.60
C VAL A 399 -27.61 -4.97 -0.81
N GLN A 400 -27.96 -3.70 -0.97
CA GLN A 400 -28.25 -3.09 -2.27
C GLN A 400 -27.81 -1.63 -2.25
N ARG A 401 -27.17 -1.20 -3.33
CA ARG A 401 -26.97 0.21 -3.66
C ARG A 401 -27.38 0.41 -5.12
N GLY A 402 -28.30 1.34 -5.38
CA GLY A 402 -28.83 1.60 -6.72
C GLY A 402 -29.88 2.71 -6.72
N ASP A 403 -29.99 3.44 -7.83
CA ASP A 403 -30.96 4.52 -8.03
C ASP A 403 -30.95 5.59 -6.93
N GLY A 404 -29.78 5.89 -6.36
CA GLY A 404 -29.63 6.84 -5.26
C GLY A 404 -30.20 6.35 -3.92
N ASN A 405 -30.36 5.03 -3.75
CA ASN A 405 -30.81 4.43 -2.51
C ASN A 405 -29.87 3.31 -2.05
N THR A 406 -29.75 3.17 -0.73
CA THR A 406 -29.03 2.08 -0.06
C THR A 406 -30.03 1.29 0.80
N ARG A 407 -29.93 -0.04 0.80
CA ARG A 407 -30.63 -0.93 1.74
C ARG A 407 -29.64 -1.71 2.57
N TYR A 408 -30.00 -1.93 3.82
CA TYR A 408 -29.16 -2.62 4.79
C TYR A 408 -29.84 -3.90 5.27
N LEU A 409 -29.06 -4.97 5.42
CA LEU A 409 -29.41 -6.06 6.31
C LEU A 409 -28.98 -5.67 7.73
N LEU A 410 -29.94 -5.63 8.64
CA LEU A 410 -29.71 -5.24 10.03
C LEU A 410 -29.42 -6.46 10.89
N ALA A 411 -28.61 -6.27 11.93
CA ALA A 411 -28.25 -7.33 12.86
C ALA A 411 -29.46 -7.82 13.66
N PRO A 412 -29.46 -9.08 14.14
CA PRO A 412 -30.61 -9.63 14.89
C PRO A 412 -30.87 -8.97 16.25
N TRP A 413 -29.91 -8.20 16.78
CA TRP A 413 -30.06 -7.44 18.03
C TRP A 413 -30.53 -6.00 17.80
N VAL A 414 -30.71 -5.57 16.55
CA VAL A 414 -31.27 -4.25 16.24
C VAL A 414 -32.79 -4.30 16.45
N THR A 415 -33.29 -3.45 17.33
CA THR A 415 -34.71 -3.39 17.69
C THR A 415 -35.46 -2.28 16.97
N GLU A 416 -34.76 -1.20 16.62
CA GLU A 416 -35.34 -0.05 15.91
C GLU A 416 -34.38 0.43 14.82
N ALA A 417 -34.95 0.91 13.71
CA ALA A 417 -34.21 1.52 12.62
C ALA A 417 -34.93 2.79 12.16
N ALA A 418 -34.16 3.86 11.95
CA ALA A 418 -34.65 5.14 11.50
C ALA A 418 -33.64 5.84 10.59
N SER A 419 -34.11 6.77 9.76
CA SER A 419 -33.29 7.68 8.97
C SER A 419 -33.26 9.06 9.62
N ALA A 420 -32.08 9.67 9.59
CA ALA A 420 -31.85 11.02 10.10
C ALA A 420 -31.08 11.82 9.04
N ASP A 421 -31.46 13.07 8.82
CA ASP A 421 -30.61 14.01 8.08
C ASP A 421 -29.74 14.76 9.09
N LEU A 422 -28.43 14.73 8.86
CA LEU A 422 -27.44 15.38 9.72
C LEU A 422 -27.46 16.90 9.55
N LEU A 423 -27.88 17.43 8.40
CA LEU A 423 -27.97 18.89 8.18
C LEU A 423 -29.10 19.55 8.99
N VAL A 424 -30.08 18.77 9.44
CA VAL A 424 -31.18 19.23 10.30
C VAL A 424 -31.25 18.39 11.57
N PRO A 425 -30.25 18.51 12.48
CA PRO A 425 -30.10 17.60 13.62
C PRO A 425 -31.29 17.64 14.58
N GLY A 426 -32.00 18.77 14.69
CA GLY A 426 -33.21 18.92 15.50
C GLY A 426 -34.47 18.25 14.92
N ARG A 427 -34.46 17.80 13.66
CA ARG A 427 -35.59 17.06 13.08
C ARG A 427 -35.61 15.63 13.63
N PRO A 428 -36.74 15.14 14.19
CA PRO A 428 -36.86 13.75 14.61
C PRO A 428 -36.51 12.77 13.49
N ALA A 429 -35.85 11.67 13.85
CA ALA A 429 -35.54 10.62 12.88
C ALA A 429 -36.84 9.96 12.38
N ALA A 430 -36.93 9.67 11.09
CA ALA A 430 -38.07 9.01 10.49
C ALA A 430 -37.91 7.49 10.54
N GLU A 431 -38.94 6.76 10.94
CA GLU A 431 -38.91 5.30 11.00
C GLU A 431 -38.52 4.70 9.64
N LEU A 432 -37.55 3.79 9.65
CA LEU A 432 -37.10 3.06 8.48
C LEU A 432 -37.69 1.64 8.56
N PRO A 433 -38.67 1.28 7.70
CA PRO A 433 -39.32 -0.01 7.79
C PRO A 433 -38.30 -1.14 7.58
N VAL A 434 -38.48 -2.26 8.26
CA VAL A 434 -37.64 -3.45 8.14
C VAL A 434 -38.53 -4.64 7.78
N ASP A 435 -38.15 -5.41 6.77
CA ASP A 435 -38.90 -6.58 6.35
C ASP A 435 -38.69 -7.80 7.27
N GLU A 436 -39.42 -8.88 6.99
CA GLU A 436 -39.35 -10.12 7.76
C GLU A 436 -37.97 -10.82 7.72
N HIS A 437 -37.10 -10.43 6.79
CA HIS A 437 -35.75 -10.96 6.65
C HIS A 437 -34.69 -10.03 7.28
N GLY A 438 -35.10 -8.91 7.87
CA GLY A 438 -34.21 -7.93 8.49
C GLY A 438 -33.62 -6.91 7.50
N VAL A 439 -34.16 -6.80 6.28
CA VAL A 439 -33.72 -5.83 5.29
C VAL A 439 -34.49 -4.53 5.47
N SER A 440 -33.76 -3.41 5.54
CA SER A 440 -34.34 -2.09 5.66
C SER A 440 -35.04 -1.64 4.36
N GLY A 441 -35.96 -0.69 4.51
CA GLY A 441 -36.42 0.16 3.43
C GLY A 441 -35.28 0.95 2.79
N PRO A 442 -35.54 1.61 1.65
CA PRO A 442 -34.56 2.47 1.00
C PRO A 442 -34.18 3.63 1.91
N LEU A 443 -32.89 3.79 2.18
CA LEU A 443 -32.33 5.03 2.67
C LEU A 443 -31.78 5.80 1.47
N HIS A 444 -32.18 7.07 1.29
CA HIS A 444 -31.59 7.90 0.25
C HIS A 444 -30.08 7.98 0.47
N SER A 445 -29.29 7.87 -0.58
CA SER A 445 -27.84 8.10 -0.52
C SER A 445 -27.56 9.50 -1.08
N ALA A 446 -26.80 10.32 -0.36
CA ALA A 446 -26.42 11.65 -0.84
C ALA A 446 -25.86 11.59 -2.27
N ARG A 447 -26.43 12.38 -3.19
CA ARG A 447 -25.96 12.45 -4.59
C ARG A 447 -24.56 13.04 -4.64
N GLN A 448 -23.70 12.49 -5.49
CA GLN A 448 -22.35 13.02 -5.79
C GLN A 448 -22.37 14.33 -6.61
N ASP A 449 -23.52 15.02 -6.70
CA ASP A 449 -23.69 16.19 -7.56
C ASP A 449 -23.06 17.47 -6.97
N GLY A 450 -22.31 17.35 -5.88
CA GLY A 450 -21.50 18.41 -5.28
C GLY A 450 -22.26 19.39 -4.38
N ALA A 451 -23.59 19.40 -4.41
CA ALA A 451 -24.41 20.20 -3.49
C ALA A 451 -24.68 19.41 -2.20
N CYS A 452 -24.24 19.93 -1.05
CA CYS A 452 -24.51 19.34 0.27
C CYS A 452 -25.89 19.78 0.78
N THR A 453 -26.96 19.18 0.24
CA THR A 453 -28.34 19.54 0.58
C THR A 453 -29.02 18.56 1.52
N GLU A 454 -28.51 17.33 1.61
CA GLU A 454 -28.99 16.28 2.51
C GLU A 454 -27.82 15.35 2.83
N VAL A 455 -27.62 15.04 4.12
CA VAL A 455 -26.62 14.06 4.55
C VAL A 455 -27.31 12.99 5.40
N PRO A 456 -27.81 11.91 4.78
CA PRO A 456 -28.57 10.89 5.45
C PRO A 456 -27.66 10.00 6.31
N ALA A 457 -28.12 9.69 7.51
CA ALA A 457 -27.52 8.77 8.46
C ALA A 457 -28.55 7.75 8.94
N LEU A 458 -28.07 6.53 9.17
CA LEU A 458 -28.84 5.43 9.73
C LEU A 458 -28.78 5.52 11.27
N HIS A 459 -29.93 5.66 11.90
CA HIS A 459 -30.07 5.63 13.35
C HIS A 459 -30.63 4.26 13.75
N LEU A 460 -29.86 3.50 14.53
CA LEU A 460 -30.27 2.18 15.01
C LEU A 460 -30.36 2.17 16.52
N THR A 461 -31.29 1.41 17.07
CA THR A 461 -31.27 1.02 18.49
C THR A 461 -30.84 -0.44 18.56
N ALA A 462 -29.75 -0.72 19.27
CA ALA A 462 -29.19 -2.06 19.41
C ALA A 462 -29.32 -2.56 20.86
N ASP A 463 -29.90 -3.74 21.04
CA ASP A 463 -29.93 -4.42 22.32
C ASP A 463 -28.56 -4.99 22.64
N GLY A 464 -28.00 -4.58 23.78
CA GLY A 464 -26.75 -5.15 24.28
C GLY A 464 -27.06 -6.51 24.89
N ALA A 465 -26.53 -7.59 24.30
CA ALA A 465 -26.53 -8.87 25.00
C ALA A 465 -25.75 -8.70 26.31
N ALA A 466 -26.44 -8.81 27.44
CA ALA A 466 -25.87 -8.70 28.78
C ALA A 466 -24.94 -9.89 29.06
N GLY A 467 -23.70 -9.85 28.53
CA GLY A 467 -22.73 -10.94 28.61
C GLY A 467 -21.32 -10.42 28.86
N SER A 468 -20.92 -10.41 30.14
CA SER A 468 -19.53 -10.33 30.64
C SER A 468 -18.63 -9.20 30.13
N GLY A 469 -18.71 -8.04 30.79
CA GLY A 469 -17.52 -7.26 31.20
C GLY A 469 -16.66 -6.56 30.13
N GLY A 470 -17.14 -6.38 28.91
CA GLY A 470 -16.50 -5.56 27.86
C GLY A 470 -17.33 -4.31 27.52
N ALA A 471 -16.66 -3.21 27.19
CA ALA A 471 -17.15 -1.83 27.16
C ALA A 471 -18.23 -1.44 26.11
N GLU A 472 -18.93 -2.37 25.47
CA GLU A 472 -20.01 -2.04 24.51
C GLU A 472 -21.37 -2.50 25.07
N SER A 473 -21.86 -1.76 26.07
CA SER A 473 -23.27 -1.83 26.47
C SER A 473 -24.10 -1.36 25.28
N GLY A 474 -25.13 -2.13 24.88
CA GLY A 474 -26.00 -1.76 23.77
C GLY A 474 -26.66 -0.38 23.97
N GLY A 475 -27.15 0.19 22.88
CA GLY A 475 -27.65 1.56 22.87
C GLY A 475 -27.88 2.07 21.46
N PRO A 476 -28.17 3.38 21.34
CA PRO A 476 -28.44 3.99 20.05
C PRO A 476 -27.14 4.23 19.28
N LEU A 477 -27.16 3.95 17.98
CA LEU A 477 -26.04 4.04 17.05
C LEU A 477 -26.39 5.01 15.93
N LEU A 478 -25.45 5.89 15.57
CA LEU A 478 -25.57 6.76 14.40
C LEU A 478 -24.51 6.34 13.38
N LEU A 479 -24.95 5.93 12.19
CA LEU A 479 -24.12 5.31 11.16
C LEU A 479 -24.20 6.10 9.85
N ALA A 480 -23.07 6.34 9.20
CA ALA A 480 -23.00 7.02 7.91
C ALA A 480 -22.59 6.06 6.78
N ASP A 481 -23.24 6.15 5.62
CA ASP A 481 -22.80 5.45 4.41
C ASP A 481 -21.62 6.19 3.78
N LEU A 482 -20.40 5.66 3.97
CA LEU A 482 -19.17 6.20 3.39
C LEU A 482 -18.68 5.38 2.17
N GLY A 483 -19.58 4.61 1.54
CA GLY A 483 -19.34 3.86 0.32
C GLY A 483 -18.88 2.41 0.52
N GLU A 484 -18.60 1.99 1.76
CA GLU A 484 -18.18 0.62 2.10
C GLU A 484 -19.40 -0.32 2.28
N LEU A 485 -19.15 -1.63 2.49
CA LEU A 485 -20.22 -2.59 2.80
C LEU A 485 -20.79 -2.44 4.21
N THR A 486 -19.97 -2.00 5.16
CA THR A 486 -20.42 -1.66 6.52
C THR A 486 -20.43 -0.14 6.64
N PRO A 487 -21.53 0.49 7.10
CA PRO A 487 -21.54 1.92 7.35
C PRO A 487 -20.62 2.27 8.54
N ALA A 488 -20.12 3.50 8.58
CA ALA A 488 -19.18 3.95 9.60
C ALA A 488 -19.92 4.51 10.83
N LEU A 489 -19.48 4.15 12.02
CA LEU A 489 -20.00 4.70 13.27
C LEU A 489 -19.60 6.17 13.44
N LEU A 490 -20.58 7.05 13.61
CA LEU A 490 -20.37 8.44 13.99
C LEU A 490 -20.34 8.55 15.50
N THR A 491 -19.26 9.14 16.01
CA THR A 491 -19.02 9.37 17.44
C THR A 491 -18.68 10.82 17.69
N ARG A 492 -18.74 11.23 18.96
CA ARG A 492 -18.31 12.55 19.40
C ARG A 492 -17.55 12.47 20.72
N GLY A 493 -16.73 13.48 21.00
CA GLY A 493 -16.07 13.66 22.29
C GLY A 493 -14.58 13.31 22.28
N ALA A 494 -13.95 13.45 23.45
CA ALA A 494 -12.52 13.29 23.59
C ALA A 494 -12.04 11.87 23.23
N PRO A 495 -10.89 11.73 22.56
CA PRO A 495 -10.35 10.42 22.16
C PRO A 495 -10.10 9.52 23.38
N GLY A 496 -10.42 8.24 23.25
CA GLY A 496 -10.13 7.22 24.29
C GLY A 496 -11.06 7.26 25.50
N VAL A 497 -11.96 8.22 25.59
CA VAL A 497 -13.10 8.14 26.50
C VAL A 497 -14.10 7.18 25.87
N ALA A 498 -14.11 5.93 26.36
CA ALA A 498 -15.05 4.90 25.94
C ALA A 498 -16.44 5.53 25.97
N GLY A 499 -17.01 5.72 24.76
CA GLY A 499 -18.04 6.71 24.52
C GLY A 499 -19.04 6.76 25.65
N ASP A 500 -18.99 7.82 26.46
CA ASP A 500 -20.20 8.25 27.12
C ASP A 500 -21.16 8.49 25.98
N GLY A 501 -22.07 7.52 25.82
CA GLY A 501 -23.19 7.52 24.90
C GLY A 501 -24.01 8.76 25.18
N GLY A 502 -23.52 9.90 24.69
CA GLY A 502 -24.34 11.07 24.48
C GLY A 502 -25.53 10.58 23.68
N SER A 503 -26.71 11.07 24.03
CA SER A 503 -27.91 10.85 23.23
C SER A 503 -27.56 11.00 21.75
N VAL A 504 -28.08 10.11 20.88
CA VAL A 504 -27.89 10.26 19.43
C VAL A 504 -28.29 11.67 18.96
N ALA A 505 -29.22 12.34 19.65
CA ALA A 505 -29.51 13.75 19.42
C ALA A 505 -28.27 14.66 19.55
N ALA A 506 -27.49 14.52 20.62
CA ALA A 506 -26.28 15.30 20.85
C ALA A 506 -25.16 14.95 19.85
N THR A 507 -25.09 13.69 19.40
CA THR A 507 -24.20 13.28 18.30
C THR A 507 -24.61 13.91 16.99
N ARG A 508 -25.91 13.95 16.67
CA ARG A 508 -26.42 14.64 15.47
C ARG A 508 -26.13 16.13 15.51
N GLU A 509 -26.38 16.80 16.64
CA GLU A 509 -26.07 18.23 16.82
C GLU A 509 -24.60 18.54 16.59
N ALA A 510 -23.69 17.71 17.14
CA ALA A 510 -22.25 17.88 16.93
C ALA A 510 -21.82 17.69 15.46
N TRP A 511 -22.47 16.75 14.74
CA TRP A 511 -22.16 16.45 13.35
C TRP A 511 -22.79 17.40 12.34
N GLY A 512 -23.85 18.14 12.70
CA GLY A 512 -24.57 19.00 11.76
C GLY A 512 -23.67 19.97 10.98
N PRO A 513 -22.85 20.80 11.65
CA PRO A 513 -21.92 21.70 10.98
C PRO A 513 -20.81 21.00 10.18
N LEU A 514 -20.57 19.71 10.44
CA LEU A 514 -19.44 18.93 9.88
C LEU A 514 -19.88 17.96 8.78
N ALA A 515 -21.19 17.77 8.61
CA ALA A 515 -21.77 16.65 7.85
C ALA A 515 -21.34 16.64 6.38
N CYS A 516 -21.21 17.81 5.76
CA CYS A 516 -20.78 17.93 4.36
C CYS A 516 -19.38 17.37 4.09
N GLN A 517 -18.51 17.32 5.11
CA GLN A 517 -17.16 16.77 4.95
C GLN A 517 -17.14 15.25 4.91
N LEU A 518 -18.21 14.56 5.35
CA LEU A 518 -18.29 13.09 5.33
C LEU A 518 -18.07 12.51 3.93
N ALA A 519 -18.52 13.20 2.88
CA ALA A 519 -18.29 12.78 1.50
C ALA A 519 -16.80 12.70 1.12
N SER A 520 -15.94 13.53 1.74
CA SER A 520 -14.50 13.60 1.44
C SER A 520 -13.68 12.48 2.09
N ILE A 521 -14.22 11.80 3.10
CA ILE A 521 -13.51 10.76 3.87
C ILE A 521 -13.84 9.33 3.44
N GLY A 522 -14.78 9.14 2.50
CA GLY A 522 -15.20 7.82 2.02
C GLY A 522 -14.13 7.02 1.26
N GLY A 523 -14.42 5.74 1.03
CA GLY A 523 -13.63 4.83 0.18
C GLY A 523 -12.28 4.36 0.74
N ALA A 524 -11.99 4.62 2.02
CA ALA A 524 -10.74 4.24 2.68
C ALA A 524 -10.88 3.03 3.62
N GLY A 525 -12.04 2.37 3.65
CA GLY A 525 -12.36 1.34 4.64
C GLY A 525 -12.63 1.89 6.03
N VAL A 526 -13.32 3.04 6.09
CA VAL A 526 -13.64 3.74 7.34
C VAL A 526 -14.63 2.91 8.17
N ARG A 527 -14.26 2.61 9.42
CA ARG A 527 -15.11 1.88 10.39
C ARG A 527 -15.82 2.81 11.36
N SER A 528 -15.19 3.94 11.69
CA SER A 528 -15.76 4.94 12.59
C SER A 528 -15.16 6.31 12.32
N VAL A 529 -15.92 7.35 12.64
CA VAL A 529 -15.51 8.74 12.56
C VAL A 529 -15.87 9.44 13.87
N ASN A 530 -14.89 10.07 14.50
CA ASN A 530 -15.08 10.86 15.71
C ASN A 530 -14.99 12.35 15.41
N ALA A 531 -15.85 13.14 16.04
CA ALA A 531 -15.77 14.60 16.06
C ALA A 531 -15.54 15.07 17.52
N TRP A 532 -14.38 15.65 17.76
CA TRP A 532 -13.98 16.13 19.08
C TRP A 532 -13.79 17.64 19.09
N GLU A 533 -14.65 18.34 19.82
CA GLU A 533 -14.42 19.74 20.14
C GLU A 533 -13.29 19.84 21.19
N PHE A 534 -12.12 20.29 20.76
CA PHE A 534 -10.92 20.28 21.61
C PHE A 534 -10.63 21.64 22.26
N ALA A 535 -11.19 22.73 21.72
CA ALA A 535 -11.05 24.07 22.29
C ALA A 535 -12.21 24.99 21.87
N GLU A 536 -12.54 25.92 22.76
CA GLU A 536 -13.34 27.12 22.46
C GLU A 536 -12.41 28.34 22.50
N GLN A 537 -12.63 29.30 21.61
CA GLN A 537 -11.80 30.49 21.50
C GLN A 537 -12.66 31.75 21.39
N SER A 538 -12.50 32.68 22.34
CA SER A 538 -13.03 34.03 22.19
C SER A 538 -12.30 34.75 21.05
N LEU A 539 -13.06 35.31 20.11
CA LEU A 539 -12.53 36.01 18.96
C LEU A 539 -12.22 37.47 19.31
N PRO A 540 -11.15 38.06 18.73
CA PRO A 540 -10.86 39.48 18.88
C PRO A 540 -12.06 40.37 18.51
N GLU A 541 -12.09 41.58 19.09
CA GLU A 541 -13.08 42.64 18.75
C GLU A 541 -14.54 42.20 18.89
N ASP A 542 -14.88 41.53 20.00
CA ASP A 542 -16.23 41.05 20.28
C ASP A 542 -16.82 40.14 19.19
N GLY A 543 -15.96 39.45 18.41
CA GLY A 543 -16.33 38.56 17.32
C GLY A 543 -17.07 37.27 17.75
N GLY A 544 -17.36 37.11 19.04
CA GLY A 544 -18.03 35.93 19.60
C GLY A 544 -17.08 34.84 20.07
N THR A 545 -17.60 33.62 20.21
CA THR A 545 -16.82 32.44 20.62
C THR A 545 -16.86 31.40 19.53
N ALA A 546 -15.70 31.09 18.97
CA ALA A 546 -15.53 30.03 17.98
C ALA A 546 -15.18 28.70 18.63
N ARG A 547 -15.44 27.62 17.90
CA ARG A 547 -15.17 26.25 18.34
C ARG A 547 -14.18 25.58 17.40
N TRP A 548 -13.26 24.84 17.98
CA TRP A 548 -12.27 24.07 17.25
C TRP A 548 -12.56 22.58 17.37
N VAL A 549 -12.75 21.93 16.23
CA VAL A 549 -13.12 20.52 16.16
C VAL A 549 -12.02 19.73 15.48
N CYS A 550 -11.59 18.64 16.09
CA CYS A 550 -10.77 17.63 15.44
C CYS A 550 -11.65 16.46 14.99
N GLY A 551 -11.62 16.18 13.68
CA GLY A 551 -12.21 14.99 13.10
C GLY A 551 -11.17 13.89 12.94
N ARG A 552 -11.56 12.66 13.23
CA ARG A 552 -10.71 11.48 13.04
C ARG A 552 -11.49 10.31 12.47
N ALA A 553 -11.11 9.85 11.28
CA ALA A 553 -11.64 8.65 10.64
C ALA A 553 -10.71 7.46 10.88
N GLU A 554 -11.20 6.44 11.57
CA GLU A 554 -10.53 5.15 11.78
C GLU A 554 -10.88 4.18 10.67
N THR A 555 -9.94 3.34 10.25
CA THR A 555 -10.19 2.29 9.26
C THR A 555 -10.15 0.89 9.87
N TRP A 556 -10.73 -0.07 9.17
CA TRP A 556 -10.66 -1.50 9.49
C TRP A 556 -9.22 -2.06 9.52
N ARG A 557 -8.26 -1.43 8.85
CA ARG A 557 -6.86 -1.89 8.84
C ARG A 557 -6.09 -1.51 10.11
N GLY A 558 -6.60 -0.57 10.90
CA GLY A 558 -5.88 0.06 12.01
C GLY A 558 -4.79 1.07 11.59
N THR A 559 -4.52 1.17 10.29
CA THR A 559 -3.73 2.23 9.63
C THR A 559 -4.59 2.87 8.53
N GLY A 560 -4.09 3.88 7.83
CA GLY A 560 -4.83 4.73 6.91
C GLY A 560 -5.77 5.71 7.62
N ALA A 561 -5.51 6.04 8.89
CA ALA A 561 -6.34 6.99 9.63
C ALA A 561 -6.24 8.38 9.02
N ARG A 562 -7.37 9.08 8.87
CA ARG A 562 -7.39 10.49 8.42
C ARG A 562 -7.77 11.38 9.58
N VAL A 563 -6.99 12.42 9.81
CA VAL A 563 -7.18 13.40 10.88
C VAL A 563 -7.27 14.79 10.25
N TRP A 564 -8.20 15.60 10.74
CA TRP A 564 -8.34 16.97 10.30
C TRP A 564 -8.85 17.85 11.42
N THR A 565 -8.57 19.15 11.32
CA THR A 565 -9.12 20.15 12.24
C THR A 565 -9.97 21.14 11.49
N GLN A 566 -10.97 21.68 12.19
CA GLN A 566 -11.91 22.64 11.67
C GLN A 566 -12.14 23.76 12.67
N PHE A 567 -12.40 24.94 12.14
CA PHE A 567 -12.81 26.11 12.87
C PHE A 567 -14.27 26.40 12.55
N LEU A 568 -15.11 26.48 13.58
CA LEU A 568 -16.52 26.83 13.50
C LEU A 568 -16.67 28.30 13.90
N ASP A 569 -16.92 29.16 12.93
CA ASP A 569 -17.12 30.59 13.15
C ASP A 569 -18.55 30.85 13.64
N PRO A 570 -18.75 31.52 14.80
CA PRO A 570 -20.08 31.83 15.32
C PRO A 570 -20.90 32.76 14.41
N SER A 571 -20.30 33.51 13.49
CA SER A 571 -21.06 34.39 12.59
C SER A 571 -21.67 33.67 11.37
N HIS A 572 -21.41 32.37 11.20
CA HIS A 572 -21.80 31.58 10.02
C HIS A 572 -22.59 30.32 10.40
N GLU A 573 -23.65 30.46 11.19
CA GLU A 573 -24.43 29.31 11.70
C GLU A 573 -25.27 28.56 10.63
N GLU A 574 -25.58 29.15 9.47
CA GLU A 574 -26.61 28.61 8.57
C GLU A 574 -26.14 28.07 7.21
N ASP A 575 -24.94 28.38 6.72
CA ASP A 575 -24.34 27.75 5.52
C ASP A 575 -22.83 28.06 5.51
N ASP A 576 -21.96 27.05 5.39
CA ASP A 576 -20.48 27.17 5.27
C ASP A 576 -19.64 27.60 6.49
N GLY A 577 -20.16 27.53 7.73
CA GLY A 577 -19.44 27.97 8.93
C GLY A 577 -18.23 27.13 9.38
N ALA A 578 -18.00 25.96 8.78
CA ALA A 578 -16.91 25.05 9.15
C ALA A 578 -15.74 25.11 8.16
N VAL A 579 -14.66 25.80 8.56
CA VAL A 579 -13.45 25.92 7.74
C VAL A 579 -12.44 24.87 8.15
N LYS A 580 -12.01 24.02 7.21
CA LYS A 580 -10.91 23.08 7.45
C LYS A 580 -9.59 23.84 7.61
N THR A 581 -8.93 23.67 8.74
CA THR A 581 -7.70 24.39 9.10
C THR A 581 -6.43 23.57 8.89
N ALA A 582 -6.50 22.25 9.09
CA ALA A 582 -5.38 21.34 8.86
C ALA A 582 -5.86 19.90 8.57
N ALA A 583 -4.97 19.09 8.01
CA ALA A 583 -5.17 17.64 7.88
C ALA A 583 -3.86 16.88 7.79
N ALA A 584 -3.92 15.63 8.24
CA ALA A 584 -2.84 14.66 8.14
C ALA A 584 -3.42 13.25 7.96
N GLU A 585 -2.61 12.36 7.39
CA GLU A 585 -2.93 10.93 7.28
C GLU A 585 -1.89 10.12 8.06
N ASP A 586 -2.33 8.99 8.63
CA ASP A 586 -1.47 8.05 9.36
C ASP A 586 -0.72 8.63 10.58
N VAL A 587 -1.31 9.65 11.21
CA VAL A 587 -0.83 10.24 12.46
C VAL A 587 -1.67 9.79 13.67
N PRO A 588 -1.10 9.74 14.89
CA PRO A 588 -1.84 9.33 16.08
C PRO A 588 -2.69 10.44 16.73
N SER A 589 -2.53 11.70 16.30
CA SER A 589 -3.25 12.88 16.79
C SER A 589 -4.77 12.71 16.80
N CYS A 590 -5.44 13.32 17.78
CA CYS A 590 -6.88 13.18 18.00
C CYS A 590 -7.35 11.74 18.15
N GLY A 591 -6.45 10.81 18.49
CA GLY A 591 -6.71 9.40 18.70
C GLY A 591 -6.38 8.99 20.13
N GLU A 592 -6.80 7.80 20.53
CA GLU A 592 -6.60 7.31 21.91
C GLU A 592 -5.13 7.27 22.34
N ARG A 593 -4.21 7.06 21.38
CA ARG A 593 -2.77 7.01 21.65
C ARG A 593 -2.12 8.38 21.80
N GLN A 594 -2.68 9.40 21.15
CA GLN A 594 -2.22 10.78 21.26
C GLN A 594 -3.43 11.70 21.06
N PRO A 595 -4.17 12.00 22.14
CA PRO A 595 -5.28 12.94 22.06
C PRO A 595 -4.82 14.32 21.59
N ALA A 596 -3.63 14.75 22.02
CA ALA A 596 -3.12 16.11 21.78
C ALA A 596 -3.14 16.55 20.30
N VAL A 597 -3.59 17.79 20.06
CA VAL A 597 -3.65 18.42 18.73
C VAL A 597 -3.43 19.93 18.84
N LEU A 598 -2.78 20.51 17.83
CA LEU A 598 -2.61 21.96 17.64
C LEU A 598 -3.06 22.33 16.23
N SER A 599 -3.81 23.42 16.11
CA SER A 599 -4.28 23.95 14.82
C SER A 599 -4.26 25.46 14.81
N GLY A 600 -4.28 26.04 13.61
CA GLY A 600 -4.42 27.48 13.43
C GLY A 600 -4.90 27.86 12.04
N MET A 601 -5.34 29.11 11.91
CA MET A 601 -5.75 29.71 10.64
C MET A 601 -5.60 31.23 10.69
N LEU A 602 -5.60 31.86 9.51
CA LEU A 602 -5.85 33.29 9.41
C LEU A 602 -7.35 33.55 9.40
N TRP A 603 -7.79 34.43 10.29
CA TRP A 603 -9.18 34.87 10.40
C TRP A 603 -9.23 36.39 10.24
N ARG A 604 -10.31 36.89 9.65
CA ARG A 604 -10.51 38.32 9.43
C ARG A 604 -11.63 38.83 10.34
N SER A 605 -11.27 39.77 11.21
CA SER A 605 -12.26 40.53 11.96
C SER A 605 -13.08 41.42 11.02
N GLN A 606 -14.34 41.66 11.36
CA GLN A 606 -15.21 42.58 10.61
C GLN A 606 -14.64 44.01 10.60
N ASP A 607 -13.99 44.43 11.69
CA ASP A 607 -13.62 45.83 11.94
C ASP A 607 -12.10 46.09 12.04
N ALA A 608 -11.28 45.12 12.47
CA ALA A 608 -9.88 45.38 12.87
C ALA A 608 -8.79 44.68 12.04
N GLY A 609 -9.15 43.95 10.98
CA GLY A 609 -8.18 43.32 10.08
C GLY A 609 -7.90 41.85 10.39
N TRP A 610 -6.74 41.37 9.93
CA TRP A 610 -6.39 39.95 9.95
C TRP A 610 -5.71 39.55 11.27
N PHE A 611 -6.05 38.35 11.75
CA PHE A 611 -5.48 37.73 12.93
C PHE A 611 -5.07 36.29 12.61
N LEU A 612 -3.92 35.86 13.12
CA LEU A 612 -3.61 34.45 13.27
C LEU A 612 -4.30 33.93 14.54
N LEU A 613 -5.24 33.03 14.36
CA LEU A 613 -5.86 32.29 15.46
C LEU A 613 -5.21 30.91 15.55
N ALA A 614 -4.92 30.46 16.75
CA ALA A 614 -4.50 29.09 17.00
C ALA A 614 -5.10 28.54 18.29
N ALA A 615 -5.34 27.24 18.30
CA ALA A 615 -5.85 26.52 19.45
C ALA A 615 -5.22 25.15 19.57
N GLY A 616 -4.99 24.74 20.81
CA GLY A 616 -4.51 23.43 21.22
C GLY A 616 -5.52 22.70 22.10
N SER A 617 -5.35 21.39 22.23
CA SER A 617 -6.12 20.57 23.17
C SER A 617 -5.88 20.94 24.64
N GLU A 618 -6.61 20.32 25.55
CA GLU A 618 -6.60 20.65 26.99
C GLU A 618 -5.21 20.58 27.64
N GLU A 619 -4.30 19.76 27.13
CA GLU A 619 -2.94 19.59 27.66
C GLU A 619 -2.00 20.75 27.28
N VAL A 620 -2.39 21.62 26.33
CA VAL A 620 -1.58 22.74 25.86
C VAL A 620 -1.61 23.90 26.87
N VAL A 621 -0.42 24.37 27.26
CA VAL A 621 -0.25 25.45 28.24
C VAL A 621 0.37 26.73 27.66
N GLU A 622 1.00 26.66 26.49
CA GLU A 622 1.51 27.83 25.76
C GLU A 622 1.48 27.52 24.26
N ILE A 623 1.15 28.52 23.44
CA ILE A 623 1.23 28.44 21.97
C ILE A 623 2.17 29.55 21.48
N ALA A 624 3.11 29.18 20.61
CA ALA A 624 4.04 30.08 19.96
C ALA A 624 3.87 30.04 18.44
N ALA A 625 3.96 31.22 17.82
CA ALA A 625 4.00 31.42 16.38
C ALA A 625 5.38 31.92 15.96
N GLY A 626 5.92 31.36 14.89
CA GLY A 626 7.14 31.83 14.24
C GLY A 626 6.97 31.98 12.72
N GLY A 627 7.87 32.72 12.08
CA GLY A 627 7.80 32.99 10.64
C GLY A 627 7.30 34.40 10.34
N ALA A 628 6.30 34.56 9.47
CA ALA A 628 5.76 35.87 9.11
C ALA A 628 4.90 36.50 10.21
N VAL A 629 4.37 35.66 11.12
CA VAL A 629 3.75 36.10 12.38
C VAL A 629 4.61 35.57 13.52
N THR A 630 5.03 36.46 14.41
CA THR A 630 5.83 36.08 15.59
C THR A 630 5.12 36.51 16.85
N GLY A 631 4.97 35.59 17.79
CA GLY A 631 4.33 35.88 19.07
C GLY A 631 4.13 34.62 19.89
N ARG A 632 3.67 34.80 21.12
CA ARG A 632 3.33 33.69 22.02
C ARG A 632 2.14 34.09 22.89
N GLY A 633 1.32 33.11 23.25
CA GLY A 633 0.19 33.25 24.15
C GLY A 633 0.22 32.16 25.21
N GLU A 634 -0.03 32.54 26.46
CA GLU A 634 -0.26 31.59 27.55
C GLU A 634 -1.63 30.93 27.39
N GLY A 635 -1.71 29.65 27.72
CA GLY A 635 -2.93 28.84 27.59
C GLY A 635 -3.02 28.09 26.26
N ARG A 636 -4.22 27.54 26.02
CA ARG A 636 -4.51 26.67 24.86
C ARG A 636 -5.07 27.39 23.64
N THR A 637 -5.18 28.73 23.67
CA THR A 637 -5.62 29.53 22.53
C THR A 637 -4.77 30.79 22.43
N VAL A 638 -4.56 31.28 21.21
CA VAL A 638 -3.88 32.55 20.96
C VAL A 638 -4.48 33.24 19.75
N ALA A 639 -4.53 34.57 19.81
CA ALA A 639 -4.88 35.45 18.69
C ALA A 639 -3.77 36.50 18.54
N LEU A 640 -3.11 36.52 17.38
CA LEU A 640 -2.03 37.46 17.08
C LEU A 640 -2.41 38.30 15.86
N PRO A 641 -2.20 39.63 15.87
CA PRO A 641 -2.36 40.45 14.67
C PRO A 641 -1.51 39.91 13.52
N ALA A 642 -2.08 39.88 12.31
CA ALA A 642 -1.42 39.34 11.12
C ALA A 642 -1.73 40.21 9.89
N GLU A 643 -0.94 40.01 8.84
CA GLU A 643 -1.25 40.54 7.50
C GLU A 643 -2.02 39.48 6.69
N GLU A 644 -2.72 39.94 5.66
CA GLU A 644 -3.41 39.04 4.73
C GLU A 644 -2.43 38.05 4.08
N GLY A 645 -2.73 36.76 4.16
CA GLY A 645 -1.91 35.71 3.57
C GLY A 645 -0.61 35.39 4.31
N ALA A 646 -0.37 35.96 5.50
CA ALA A 646 0.78 35.63 6.34
C ALA A 646 0.83 34.12 6.69
N GLN A 647 2.01 33.51 6.56
CA GLN A 647 2.23 32.12 6.95
C GLN A 647 3.03 32.06 8.26
N ALA A 648 2.52 31.26 9.20
CA ALA A 648 3.16 31.05 10.49
C ALA A 648 3.32 29.56 10.76
N ARG A 649 4.46 29.19 11.36
CA ARG A 649 4.65 27.88 11.99
C ARG A 649 4.15 27.98 13.42
N LEU A 650 3.33 27.03 13.83
CA LEU A 650 2.78 26.96 15.18
C LEU A 650 3.39 25.79 15.95
N THR A 651 3.80 26.08 17.17
CA THR A 651 4.29 25.10 18.15
C THR A 651 3.61 25.34 19.48
N ALA A 652 3.34 24.29 20.23
CA ALA A 652 2.73 24.34 21.55
C ALA A 652 3.59 23.60 22.57
N THR A 653 3.57 24.12 23.80
CA THR A 653 4.15 23.46 24.96
C THR A 653 3.02 22.77 25.73
N LEU A 654 3.22 21.50 26.07
CA LEU A 654 2.30 20.69 26.86
C LEU A 654 2.59 20.83 28.35
N ALA A 655 1.61 20.53 29.20
CA ALA A 655 1.73 20.60 30.66
C ALA A 655 2.86 19.71 31.25
N ASP A 656 3.24 18.64 30.54
CA ASP A 656 4.35 17.76 30.91
C ASP A 656 5.73 18.24 30.39
N GLY A 657 5.76 19.40 29.72
CA GLY A 657 6.95 19.97 29.10
C GLY A 657 7.25 19.42 27.69
N GLY A 658 6.39 18.55 27.14
CA GLY A 658 6.48 18.11 25.76
C GLY A 658 6.19 19.24 24.77
N GLU A 659 6.69 19.10 23.54
CA GLU A 659 6.38 20.01 22.44
C GLU A 659 5.42 19.35 21.44
N LEU A 660 4.53 20.15 20.85
CA LEU A 660 3.56 19.73 19.86
C LEU A 660 3.60 20.69 18.66
N ALA A 661 3.79 20.16 17.45
CA ALA A 661 3.67 20.93 16.22
C ALA A 661 2.22 21.00 15.74
N MET A 662 1.91 21.98 14.88
CA MET A 662 0.62 22.03 14.20
C MET A 662 0.36 20.73 13.44
N LEU A 663 -0.90 20.30 13.42
CA LEU A 663 -1.30 19.14 12.63
C LEU A 663 -0.91 19.33 11.15
N GLY A 664 -0.12 18.40 10.61
CA GLY A 664 0.29 18.39 9.20
C GLY A 664 1.57 19.15 8.87
N ASP A 665 2.22 19.77 9.87
CA ASP A 665 3.54 20.42 9.73
C ASP A 665 4.72 19.44 9.75
#